data_AF-A0A1H0ZMU5-F1
#
_entry.id   AF-A0A1H0ZMU5-F1
#
_cell.length_a   1.000
_cell.length_b   1.000
_cell.length_c   1.000
_cell.angle_alpha   90.00
_cell.angle_beta   90.00
_cell.angle_gamma   90.00
#
_symmetry.space_group_name_H-M   'P 1'
#
loop_
_entity.id
_entity.type
_entity.pdbx_description
1 polymer ?
#
loop_
_entity_poly.entity_id
_entity_poly.type
_entity_poly.pdbx_seq_one_letter_code
_entity_poly.pdbx_strand_id
1 'polypeptide(L)'
;MTSVPSDPLIGQTLDGRYAIRSRIARGGMAMVYLATDLRLERRVAVKVMHEHLAEDANFTRRFEQEARSAARLSHPNLVNVFDQGHDLGRTYLVMEYLPSITLRELLKQQRHLTAEQSLEIGEAVLSGLAAAHAAGIVHRDLKPENVMLADDGRIKLGDFGLARAVSANTTTGQALLGTIAYLSPELVTRGVADARSDIYAFGIMLYEMLTGTQPFVGEQPMQIAYQHAHSDVPAPSLQSAEASPALDSLVLWMTRREPDERPRDAGEALESLRGIVGAEAGSGSTRVLPRIADEGAATPATSVLDPAQRWALGGGADDAATTVAPAVDPAVAPPRAPAPIDRAADAGRARRRRGRIAAVVAVLLIATAGGLGWWFGQGPGSQVTVPDVAGQEIAAAQAALEEHALVVSVAECSSLEYPAGQAAETEPASGSRVDRGTSVQLCQSTGPQLLPVPTLVGLSLDEARAQIEDQRFTVGEVLEQRFSGDEPDTVLAALGANGDALGDTYPELGTIDLITSAGPVPDVTGLTADDATARLADSSLTVDPAVGAESYSADVPQGSVISLLPQTDPMRPGDSVGLEISLGPELFPVPDVSDLPLPEAMDALSAAGFTPTTLVPDALRSFAKATGTDPAAGEKVAAGTEIRIRSTISL
;
A
#
# COMPACT_ATOMS: atom_id res chain seq x y z
N MET A 1 -23.50 13.52 9.02
CA MET A 1 -22.31 13.32 9.86
C MET A 1 -22.46 12.00 10.61
N THR A 2 -22.22 10.90 9.92
CA THR A 2 -22.15 9.56 10.52
C THR A 2 -20.72 9.35 10.99
N SER A 3 -20.55 8.94 12.24
CA SER A 3 -19.23 8.75 12.83
C SER A 3 -18.57 7.50 12.26
N VAL A 4 -17.38 7.67 11.67
CA VAL A 4 -16.46 6.57 11.34
C VAL A 4 -16.32 5.68 12.59
N PRO A 5 -16.38 4.34 12.47
CA PRO A 5 -16.19 3.45 13.62
C PRO A 5 -14.83 3.74 14.27
N SER A 6 -14.88 4.28 15.49
CA SER A 6 -13.70 4.71 16.22
C SER A 6 -12.90 3.50 16.66
N ASP A 7 -11.67 3.38 16.16
CA ASP A 7 -10.69 2.39 16.61
C ASP A 7 -10.63 2.40 18.14
N PRO A 8 -10.94 1.28 18.83
CA PRO A 8 -11.30 1.30 20.25
C PRO A 8 -10.14 1.74 21.15
N LEU A 9 -8.90 1.64 20.67
CA LEU A 9 -7.70 2.06 21.40
C LEU A 9 -7.45 3.58 21.33
N ILE A 10 -8.03 4.30 20.37
CA ILE A 10 -7.81 5.75 20.23
C ILE A 10 -8.47 6.50 21.39
N GLY A 11 -7.68 7.32 22.09
CA GLY A 11 -8.11 8.02 23.31
C GLY A 11 -7.92 7.23 24.60
N GLN A 12 -7.60 5.93 24.54
CA GLN A 12 -7.22 5.15 25.71
C GLN A 12 -5.76 5.43 26.13
N THR A 13 -5.41 5.01 27.36
CA THR A 13 -4.04 5.15 27.89
C THR A 13 -3.55 3.80 28.40
N LEU A 14 -2.60 3.19 27.68
CA LEU A 14 -2.02 1.89 28.06
C LEU A 14 -1.06 2.04 29.24
N ASP A 15 -1.12 1.12 30.20
CA ASP A 15 -0.35 1.08 31.46
C ASP A 15 -0.43 2.39 32.27
N GLY A 16 -1.52 3.15 32.11
CA GLY A 16 -1.67 4.50 32.66
C GLY A 16 -0.58 5.49 32.22
N ARG A 17 0.19 5.17 31.18
CA ARG A 17 1.40 5.89 30.75
C ARG A 17 1.37 6.32 29.29
N TYR A 18 0.84 5.50 28.37
CA TYR A 18 0.91 5.74 26.93
C TYR A 18 -0.44 6.13 26.37
N ALA A 19 -0.70 7.44 26.29
CA ALA A 19 -1.96 7.97 25.77
C ALA A 19 -2.00 7.86 24.24
N ILE A 20 -2.84 6.97 23.71
CA ILE A 20 -2.99 6.71 22.28
C ILE A 20 -3.69 7.89 21.61
N ARG A 21 -3.10 8.42 20.53
CA ARG A 21 -3.55 9.62 19.81
C ARG A 21 -4.20 9.31 18.47
N SER A 22 -3.55 8.49 17.66
CA SER A 22 -4.00 8.13 16.32
C SER A 22 -3.36 6.82 15.87
N ARG A 23 -3.96 6.12 14.91
CA ARG A 23 -3.31 5.00 14.22
C ARG A 23 -2.29 5.53 13.21
N ILE A 24 -1.15 4.87 13.10
CA ILE A 24 -0.10 5.12 12.09
C ILE A 24 -0.22 4.08 10.97
N ALA A 25 -0.21 2.79 11.34
CA ALA A 25 -0.21 1.68 10.39
C ALA A 25 -1.02 0.48 10.89
N ARG A 26 -1.48 -0.36 9.96
CA ARG A 26 -2.12 -1.66 10.23
C ARG A 26 -1.27 -2.75 9.57
N GLY A 27 -0.63 -3.58 10.37
CA GLY A 27 0.03 -4.81 9.91
C GLY A 27 -0.90 -6.02 10.00
N GLY A 28 -0.43 -7.18 9.54
CA GLY A 28 -1.17 -8.45 9.68
C GLY A 28 -1.16 -9.01 11.11
N MET A 29 -0.15 -8.65 11.92
CA MET A 29 0.03 -9.18 13.30
C MET A 29 -0.14 -8.13 14.41
N ALA A 30 -0.03 -6.85 14.08
CA ALA A 30 -0.08 -5.74 15.04
C ALA A 30 -0.58 -4.45 14.39
N MET A 31 -1.23 -3.61 15.18
CA MET A 31 -1.55 -2.23 14.82
C MET A 31 -0.53 -1.29 15.45
N VAL A 32 -0.05 -0.31 14.69
CA VAL A 32 0.93 0.68 15.16
C VAL A 32 0.23 2.01 15.38
N TYR A 33 0.32 2.53 16.59
CA TYR A 33 -0.31 3.77 17.02
C TYR A 33 0.73 4.83 17.37
N LEU A 34 0.38 6.10 17.15
CA LEU A 34 1.04 7.23 17.77
C LEU A 34 0.52 7.37 19.20
N ALA A 35 1.42 7.44 20.18
CA ALA A 35 1.10 7.72 21.57
C ALA A 35 1.94 8.86 22.15
N THR A 36 1.49 9.41 23.27
CA THR A 36 2.29 10.27 24.15
C THR A 36 2.69 9.48 25.40
N ASP A 37 4.00 9.34 25.66
CA ASP A 37 4.50 8.85 26.95
C ASP A 37 4.32 9.96 27.99
N LEU A 38 3.32 9.81 28.86
CA LEU A 38 2.93 10.82 29.85
C LEU A 38 3.97 11.02 30.97
N ARG A 39 4.95 10.12 31.13
CA ARG A 39 6.03 10.26 32.12
C ARG A 39 7.25 11.01 31.58
N LEU A 40 7.48 10.92 30.27
CA LEU A 40 8.64 11.52 29.59
C LEU A 40 8.26 12.65 28.61
N GLU A 41 6.97 13.00 28.55
CA GLU A 41 6.36 14.04 27.70
C GLU A 41 6.77 13.99 26.22
N ARG A 42 7.00 12.78 25.70
CA ARG A 42 7.47 12.55 24.32
C ARG A 42 6.50 11.74 23.49
N ARG A 43 6.55 11.93 22.16
CA ARG A 43 5.84 11.09 21.19
C ARG A 43 6.58 9.76 21.02
N VAL A 44 5.84 8.66 21.03
CA VAL A 44 6.34 7.29 20.83
C VAL A 44 5.40 6.54 19.90
N ALA A 45 5.91 5.54 19.19
CA ALA A 45 5.08 4.61 18.43
C ALA A 45 4.81 3.38 19.32
N VAL A 46 3.57 2.90 19.33
CA VAL A 46 3.15 1.75 20.15
C VAL A 46 2.54 0.71 19.22
N LYS A 47 3.20 -0.43 19.10
CA LYS A 47 2.77 -1.57 18.30
C LYS A 47 2.04 -2.54 19.22
N VAL A 48 0.72 -2.61 19.05
CA VAL A 48 -0.20 -3.44 19.86
C VAL A 48 -0.56 -4.68 19.04
N MET A 49 -0.39 -5.86 19.62
CA MET A 49 -0.76 -7.12 18.98
C MET A 49 -2.28 -7.21 18.74
N HIS A 50 -2.72 -7.87 17.66
CA HIS A 50 -4.14 -8.17 17.49
C HIS A 50 -4.61 -9.19 18.54
N GLU A 51 -5.85 -9.03 18.98
CA GLU A 51 -6.49 -9.83 20.05
C GLU A 51 -6.45 -11.34 19.75
N HIS A 52 -6.83 -11.74 18.52
CA HIS A 52 -6.79 -13.14 18.06
C HIS A 52 -5.38 -13.78 18.03
N LEU A 53 -4.30 -13.00 18.17
CA LEU A 53 -2.93 -13.51 18.29
C LEU A 53 -2.43 -13.50 19.74
N ALA A 54 -3.05 -12.70 20.62
CA ALA A 54 -2.70 -12.65 22.04
C ALA A 54 -3.09 -13.95 22.77
N GLU A 55 -4.12 -14.65 22.28
CA GLU A 55 -4.61 -15.93 22.79
C GLU A 55 -3.61 -17.09 22.60
N ASP A 56 -2.76 -17.08 21.56
CA ASP A 56 -1.71 -18.09 21.40
C ASP A 56 -0.49 -17.79 22.30
N ALA A 57 -0.44 -18.50 23.43
CA ALA A 57 0.67 -18.42 24.38
C ALA A 57 2.05 -18.75 23.77
N ASN A 58 2.16 -19.49 22.65
CA ASN A 58 3.43 -19.66 21.93
C ASN A 58 3.82 -18.43 21.13
N PHE A 59 2.85 -17.80 20.47
CA PHE A 59 3.03 -16.58 19.69
C PHE A 59 3.46 -15.42 20.60
N THR A 60 2.71 -15.18 21.68
CA THR A 60 3.01 -14.14 22.68
C THR A 60 4.41 -14.31 23.29
N ARG A 61 4.82 -15.54 23.66
CA ARG A 61 6.19 -15.81 24.16
C ARG A 61 7.28 -15.49 23.15
N ARG A 62 7.06 -15.77 21.86
CA ARG A 62 8.04 -15.46 20.79
C ARG A 62 8.14 -13.96 20.57
N PHE A 63 7.00 -13.28 20.47
CA PHE A 63 6.93 -11.83 20.31
C PHE A 63 7.67 -11.10 21.45
N GLU A 64 7.45 -11.49 22.72
CA GLU A 64 8.19 -10.94 23.86
C GLU A 64 9.71 -11.23 23.81
N GLN A 65 10.10 -12.45 23.40
CA GLN A 65 11.51 -12.82 23.31
C GLN A 65 12.25 -12.02 22.23
N GLU A 66 11.59 -11.77 21.10
CA GLU A 66 12.13 -11.01 19.97
C GLU A 66 12.13 -9.50 20.26
N ALA A 67 11.07 -8.96 20.87
CA ALA A 67 11.04 -7.60 21.41
C ALA A 67 12.19 -7.33 22.40
N ARG A 68 12.43 -8.24 23.35
CA ARG A 68 13.55 -8.17 24.31
C ARG A 68 14.93 -8.34 23.67
N SER A 69 15.00 -8.88 22.46
CA SER A 69 16.23 -8.97 21.69
C SER A 69 16.48 -7.66 20.94
N ALA A 70 15.48 -7.14 20.25
CA ALA A 70 15.52 -5.84 19.57
C ALA A 70 15.81 -4.68 20.56
N ALA A 71 15.26 -4.70 21.78
CA ALA A 71 15.51 -3.69 22.82
C ALA A 71 16.97 -3.61 23.32
N ARG A 72 17.85 -4.54 22.93
CA ARG A 72 19.30 -4.47 23.22
C ARG A 72 20.08 -3.73 22.14
N LEU A 73 19.48 -3.53 20.96
CA LEU A 73 20.08 -2.81 19.86
C LEU A 73 19.83 -1.31 20.05
N SER A 74 20.91 -0.53 20.05
CA SER A 74 20.82 0.91 19.89
C SER A 74 21.83 1.34 18.84
N HIS A 75 21.33 1.88 17.74
CA HIS A 75 22.12 2.26 16.57
C HIS A 75 21.42 3.43 15.83
N PRO A 76 22.16 4.40 15.24
CA PRO A 76 21.54 5.52 14.55
C PRO A 76 20.54 5.11 13.46
N ASN A 77 20.86 4.06 12.70
CA ASN A 77 20.05 3.54 11.61
C ASN A 77 19.08 2.41 12.03
N LEU A 78 18.84 2.18 13.32
CA LEU A 78 17.80 1.26 13.79
C LEU A 78 16.74 2.04 14.59
N VAL A 79 15.47 1.64 14.44
CA VAL A 79 14.38 2.12 15.30
C VAL A 79 14.61 1.59 16.72
N ASN A 80 14.81 2.49 17.69
CA ASN A 80 15.06 2.09 19.07
C ASN A 80 13.75 1.60 19.73
N VAL A 81 13.80 0.44 20.37
CA VAL A 81 12.74 -0.05 21.26
C VAL A 81 12.99 0.49 22.66
N PHE A 82 11.98 1.09 23.28
CA PHE A 82 12.09 1.75 24.59
C PHE A 82 11.49 0.94 25.74
N ASP A 83 10.39 0.23 25.49
CA ASP A 83 9.64 -0.46 26.54
C ASP A 83 8.76 -1.57 25.96
N GLN A 84 8.33 -2.51 26.80
CA GLN A 84 7.34 -3.54 26.45
C GLN A 84 6.38 -3.76 27.62
N GLY A 85 5.12 -4.09 27.33
CA GLY A 85 4.15 -4.36 28.38
C GLY A 85 2.95 -5.18 27.89
N HIS A 86 2.04 -5.42 28.82
CA HIS A 86 0.79 -6.12 28.58
C HIS A 86 -0.31 -5.39 29.36
N ASP A 87 -1.34 -4.93 28.66
CA ASP A 87 -2.46 -4.20 29.23
C ASP A 87 -3.73 -4.45 28.40
N LEU A 88 -4.91 -4.39 29.02
CA LEU A 88 -6.21 -4.68 28.39
C LEU A 88 -6.24 -6.03 27.63
N GLY A 89 -5.54 -7.04 28.14
CA GLY A 89 -5.41 -8.37 27.50
C GLY A 89 -4.48 -8.40 26.29
N ARG A 90 -3.77 -7.31 25.97
CA ARG A 90 -2.98 -7.15 24.73
C ARG A 90 -1.53 -6.82 25.05
N THR A 91 -0.61 -7.56 24.43
CA THR A 91 0.83 -7.27 24.50
C THR A 91 1.19 -6.13 23.55
N TYR A 92 1.98 -5.18 24.02
CA TYR A 92 2.41 -4.00 23.26
C TYR A 92 3.91 -3.75 23.36
N LEU A 93 4.44 -3.12 22.31
CA LEU A 93 5.85 -2.72 22.18
C LEU A 93 5.94 -1.21 21.94
N VAL A 94 6.75 -0.51 22.73
CA VAL A 94 6.94 0.94 22.63
C VAL A 94 8.28 1.23 21.97
N MET A 95 8.26 2.00 20.89
CA MET A 95 9.42 2.31 20.06
C MET A 95 9.53 3.81 19.73
N GLU A 96 10.67 4.19 19.17
CA GLU A 96 10.94 5.52 18.63
C GLU A 96 9.91 5.91 17.57
N TYR A 97 9.22 7.03 17.77
CA TYR A 97 8.37 7.62 16.74
C TYR A 97 9.22 8.55 15.87
N LEU A 98 9.13 8.34 14.55
CA LEU A 98 9.75 9.18 13.53
C LEU A 98 8.65 9.68 12.59
N PRO A 99 8.51 10.99 12.38
CA PRO A 99 7.85 11.53 11.19
C PRO A 99 8.69 11.16 9.96
N SER A 100 8.11 10.34 9.09
CA SER A 100 8.82 9.71 7.97
C SER A 100 7.84 9.16 6.93
N ILE A 101 8.31 9.00 5.70
CA ILE A 101 7.73 8.07 4.72
C ILE A 101 8.50 6.74 4.73
N THR A 102 7.92 5.68 4.20
CA THR A 102 8.62 4.41 3.95
C THR A 102 9.36 4.43 2.61
N LEU A 103 10.39 3.59 2.47
CA LEU A 103 11.07 3.40 1.17
C LEU A 103 10.08 2.88 0.11
N ARG A 104 9.08 2.08 0.48
CA ARG A 104 7.99 1.69 -0.42
C ARG A 104 7.23 2.89 -0.99
N GLU A 105 6.92 3.88 -0.16
CA GLU A 105 6.21 5.10 -0.60
C GLU A 105 7.11 5.96 -1.49
N LEU A 106 8.40 6.07 -1.18
CA LEU A 106 9.38 6.75 -2.04
C LEU A 106 9.46 6.09 -3.44
N LEU A 107 9.57 4.77 -3.50
CA LEU A 107 9.60 4.02 -4.77
C LEU A 107 8.31 4.19 -5.58
N LYS A 108 7.14 4.25 -4.93
CA LYS A 108 5.87 4.57 -5.60
C LYS A 108 5.84 6.00 -6.18
N GLN A 109 6.51 6.95 -5.54
CA GLN A 109 6.55 8.35 -5.98
C GLN A 109 7.57 8.61 -7.09
N GLN A 110 8.78 8.05 -6.99
CA GLN A 110 9.88 8.33 -7.93
C GLN A 110 10.05 7.28 -9.03
N ARG A 111 9.35 6.13 -8.93
CA ARG A 111 9.51 4.89 -9.72
C ARG A 111 10.88 4.23 -9.56
N HIS A 112 11.98 4.93 -9.81
CA HIS A 112 13.35 4.49 -9.55
C HIS A 112 14.11 5.55 -8.75
N LEU A 113 15.19 5.15 -8.08
CA LEU A 113 16.09 6.06 -7.35
C LEU A 113 17.40 6.22 -8.11
N THR A 114 18.12 7.31 -7.82
CA THR A 114 19.46 7.48 -8.38
C THR A 114 20.46 6.51 -7.76
N ALA A 115 21.59 6.28 -8.42
CA ALA A 115 22.69 5.51 -7.86
C ALA A 115 23.17 6.09 -6.51
N GLU A 116 23.27 7.42 -6.41
CA GLU A 116 23.68 8.12 -5.17
C GLU A 116 22.66 7.90 -4.03
N GLN A 117 21.37 8.06 -4.29
CA GLN A 117 20.30 7.81 -3.31
C GLN A 117 20.28 6.33 -2.87
N SER A 118 20.41 5.41 -3.82
CA SER A 118 20.43 3.96 -3.56
C SER A 118 21.61 3.55 -2.69
N LEU A 119 22.77 4.18 -2.88
CA LEU A 119 23.97 3.99 -2.07
C LEU A 119 23.83 4.61 -0.66
N GLU A 120 23.23 5.79 -0.52
CA GLU A 120 22.97 6.42 0.79
C GLU A 120 22.00 5.60 1.65
N ILE A 121 20.87 5.17 1.07
CA ILE A 121 19.90 4.27 1.71
C ILE A 121 20.56 2.92 2.01
N GLY A 122 21.35 2.40 1.06
CA GLY A 122 22.05 1.13 1.20
C GLY A 122 23.08 1.12 2.34
N GLU A 123 23.87 2.19 2.49
CA GLU A 123 24.82 2.32 3.59
C GLU A 123 24.08 2.36 4.94
N ALA A 124 23.02 3.16 5.05
CA ALA A 124 22.24 3.26 6.29
C ALA A 124 21.62 1.91 6.71
N VAL A 125 20.98 1.20 5.77
CA VAL A 125 20.34 -0.10 6.03
C VAL A 125 21.38 -1.17 6.39
N LEU A 126 22.46 -1.31 5.62
CA LEU A 126 23.53 -2.27 5.93
C LEU A 126 24.27 -1.94 7.23
N SER A 127 24.43 -0.66 7.58
CA SER A 127 25.01 -0.23 8.85
C SER A 127 24.15 -0.66 10.04
N GLY A 128 22.81 -0.47 9.95
CA GLY A 128 21.86 -0.99 10.95
C GLY A 128 21.85 -2.52 11.03
N LEU A 129 21.83 -3.19 9.89
CA LEU A 129 21.80 -4.65 9.81
C LEU A 129 23.11 -5.29 10.33
N ALA A 130 24.27 -4.68 10.09
CA ALA A 130 25.56 -5.13 10.63
C ALA A 130 25.59 -5.06 12.16
N ALA A 131 25.02 -4.02 12.77
CA ALA A 131 24.87 -3.91 14.22
C ALA A 131 23.96 -5.02 14.79
N ALA A 132 22.89 -5.39 14.08
CA ALA A 132 22.02 -6.50 14.47
C ALA A 132 22.72 -7.86 14.35
N HIS A 133 23.39 -8.13 13.22
CA HIS A 133 24.12 -9.37 12.98
C HIS A 133 25.26 -9.58 13.99
N ALA A 134 25.99 -8.52 14.34
CA ALA A 134 27.02 -8.55 15.39
C ALA A 134 26.46 -8.89 16.78
N ALA A 135 25.19 -8.60 17.04
CA ALA A 135 24.48 -9.01 18.26
C ALA A 135 23.82 -10.41 18.16
N GLY A 136 23.97 -11.11 17.03
CA GLY A 136 23.35 -12.41 16.77
C GLY A 136 21.85 -12.33 16.44
N ILE A 137 21.36 -11.17 16.01
CA ILE A 137 19.95 -10.93 15.65
C ILE A 137 19.84 -10.86 14.12
N VAL A 138 18.89 -11.62 13.57
CA VAL A 138 18.55 -11.69 12.13
C VAL A 138 17.19 -11.01 11.94
N HIS A 139 17.04 -10.19 10.91
CA HIS A 139 15.85 -9.39 10.62
C HIS A 139 14.68 -10.21 10.09
N ARG A 140 14.92 -11.14 9.16
CA ARG A 140 14.00 -12.13 8.57
C ARG A 140 12.83 -11.60 7.72
N ASP A 141 12.47 -10.32 7.88
CA ASP A 141 11.41 -9.64 7.13
C ASP A 141 11.93 -8.33 6.50
N LEU A 142 13.09 -8.37 5.84
CA LEU A 142 13.69 -7.16 5.26
C LEU A 142 13.02 -6.79 3.93
N LYS A 143 12.42 -5.60 3.86
CA LYS A 143 11.66 -5.08 2.71
C LYS A 143 11.49 -3.55 2.77
N PRO A 144 11.13 -2.86 1.66
CA PRO A 144 10.99 -1.40 1.62
C PRO A 144 9.98 -0.80 2.60
N GLU A 145 8.97 -1.56 3.03
CA GLU A 145 7.99 -1.12 4.03
C GLU A 145 8.60 -0.93 5.43
N ASN A 146 9.71 -1.64 5.71
CA ASN A 146 10.38 -1.64 7.02
C ASN A 146 11.55 -0.63 7.08
N VAL A 147 11.85 0.07 5.97
CA VAL A 147 12.85 1.15 5.90
C VAL A 147 12.13 2.51 5.94
N MET A 148 12.43 3.31 6.96
CA MET A 148 11.83 4.61 7.23
C MET A 148 12.80 5.74 6.87
N LEU A 149 12.30 6.74 6.15
CA LEU A 149 13.01 7.92 5.68
C LEU A 149 12.43 9.14 6.41
N ALA A 150 13.10 9.62 7.45
CA ALA A 150 12.61 10.72 8.27
C ALA A 150 12.78 12.09 7.59
N ASP A 151 11.89 13.03 7.91
CA ASP A 151 11.88 14.40 7.36
C ASP A 151 13.19 15.18 7.63
N ASP A 152 13.99 14.72 8.60
CA ASP A 152 15.30 15.28 8.97
C ASP A 152 16.50 14.56 8.31
N GLY A 153 16.25 13.69 7.33
CA GLY A 153 17.27 12.95 6.58
C GLY A 153 17.76 11.68 7.26
N ARG A 154 17.24 11.31 8.45
CA ARG A 154 17.62 10.05 9.11
C ARG A 154 16.94 8.85 8.46
N ILE A 155 17.75 7.91 7.99
CA ILE A 155 17.30 6.63 7.44
C ILE A 155 17.40 5.55 8.53
N LYS A 156 16.29 4.87 8.82
CA LYS A 156 16.18 3.86 9.89
C LYS A 156 15.49 2.59 9.41
N LEU A 157 16.04 1.44 9.80
CA LEU A 157 15.40 0.13 9.68
C LEU A 157 14.60 -0.16 10.96
N GLY A 158 13.32 -0.51 10.80
CA GLY A 158 12.41 -0.94 11.87
C GLY A 158 11.87 -2.34 11.62
N ASP A 159 11.00 -2.82 12.52
CA ASP A 159 10.23 -4.06 12.32
C ASP A 159 11.04 -5.34 12.03
N PHE A 160 12.06 -5.60 12.86
CA PHE A 160 12.62 -6.95 13.06
C PHE A 160 11.48 -7.97 13.23
N GLY A 161 11.60 -9.13 12.56
CA GLY A 161 10.52 -10.05 12.16
C GLY A 161 9.70 -10.76 13.25
N LEU A 162 9.08 -9.96 14.13
CA LEU A 162 8.37 -10.26 15.39
C LEU A 162 7.31 -11.37 15.37
N ALA A 163 6.96 -11.89 14.19
CA ALA A 163 6.42 -13.25 14.06
C ALA A 163 6.45 -13.76 12.60
N ARG A 164 7.37 -14.69 12.31
CA ARG A 164 7.03 -15.80 11.41
C ARG A 164 6.82 -17.08 12.19
N ALA A 165 5.56 -17.49 12.30
CA ALA A 165 5.27 -18.92 12.28
C ALA A 165 5.70 -19.45 10.91
N VAL A 166 6.59 -20.44 10.90
CA VAL A 166 6.85 -21.25 9.69
C VAL A 166 5.69 -22.24 9.55
N SER A 167 4.56 -21.70 9.10
CA SER A 167 3.33 -22.44 8.76
C SER A 167 2.86 -21.91 7.41
N ALA A 168 3.24 -22.58 6.32
CA ALA A 168 2.96 -22.15 4.95
C ALA A 168 1.47 -22.26 4.53
N ASN A 169 0.55 -22.54 5.47
CA ASN A 169 -0.78 -23.08 5.17
C ASN A 169 -1.97 -22.32 5.82
N THR A 170 -1.79 -21.20 6.53
CA THR A 170 -2.90 -20.66 7.37
C THR A 170 -3.00 -19.13 7.52
N THR A 171 -2.81 -18.34 6.45
CA THR A 171 -3.23 -16.91 6.44
C THR A 171 -3.63 -16.45 5.04
N THR A 172 -4.53 -15.47 4.95
CA THR A 172 -5.17 -14.97 3.73
C THR A 172 -4.18 -14.31 2.73
N GLY A 173 -4.47 -14.48 1.43
CA GLY A 173 -3.47 -14.37 0.36
C GLY A 173 -2.82 -13.00 0.11
N GLN A 174 -3.46 -11.89 0.48
CA GLN A 174 -2.95 -10.54 0.17
C GLN A 174 -1.76 -10.11 1.03
N ALA A 175 -1.72 -10.46 2.33
CA ALA A 175 -0.59 -10.11 3.21
C ALA A 175 0.68 -10.93 2.92
N LEU A 176 0.52 -12.10 2.30
CA LEU A 176 1.62 -12.97 1.89
C LEU A 176 2.34 -12.47 0.62
N LEU A 177 1.62 -11.87 -0.33
CA LEU A 177 2.16 -11.39 -1.61
C LEU A 177 3.36 -10.42 -1.42
N GLY A 178 3.21 -9.37 -0.61
CA GLY A 178 4.26 -8.38 -0.40
C GLY A 178 5.50 -8.90 0.35
N THR A 179 5.38 -10.01 1.09
CA THR A 179 6.48 -10.61 1.85
C THR A 179 7.28 -11.62 1.01
N ILE A 180 6.67 -12.20 -0.03
CA ILE A 180 7.30 -13.24 -0.85
C ILE A 180 8.29 -12.66 -1.87
N ALA A 181 8.12 -11.39 -2.29
CA ALA A 181 8.98 -10.74 -3.27
C ALA A 181 10.44 -10.47 -2.81
N TYR A 182 10.72 -10.54 -1.50
CA TYR A 182 12.07 -10.36 -0.92
C TYR A 182 12.59 -11.66 -0.30
N LEU A 183 11.90 -12.78 -0.54
CA LEU A 183 12.10 -14.01 0.21
C LEU A 183 13.35 -14.76 -0.27
N SER A 184 14.22 -15.15 0.66
CA SER A 184 15.44 -15.85 0.30
C SER A 184 15.21 -17.31 -0.12
N PRO A 185 16.03 -17.86 -1.03
CA PRO A 185 15.89 -19.22 -1.57
C PRO A 185 15.85 -20.31 -0.48
N GLU A 186 16.67 -20.17 0.57
CA GLU A 186 16.73 -21.08 1.71
C GLU A 186 15.51 -20.98 2.63
N LEU A 187 14.84 -19.83 2.70
CA LEU A 187 13.61 -19.67 3.48
C LEU A 187 12.39 -20.25 2.74
N VAL A 188 12.43 -20.32 1.39
CA VAL A 188 11.48 -21.10 0.57
C VAL A 188 11.73 -22.60 0.69
N THR A 189 12.98 -23.05 0.55
CA THR A 189 13.31 -24.47 0.36
C THR A 189 13.60 -25.24 1.64
N ARG A 190 14.22 -24.60 2.65
CA ARG A 190 14.63 -25.22 3.91
C ARG A 190 13.84 -24.69 5.11
N GLY A 191 13.13 -23.56 4.97
CA GLY A 191 12.34 -22.93 6.04
C GLY A 191 13.17 -22.30 7.16
N VAL A 192 14.47 -22.10 6.93
CA VAL A 192 15.43 -21.54 7.90
C VAL A 192 16.01 -20.25 7.32
N ALA A 193 16.15 -19.22 8.16
CA ALA A 193 16.77 -17.95 7.81
C ALA A 193 17.95 -17.64 8.73
N ASP A 194 19.04 -17.17 8.15
CA ASP A 194 20.24 -16.69 8.84
C ASP A 194 20.61 -15.27 8.35
N ALA A 195 21.76 -14.75 8.80
CA ALA A 195 22.26 -13.43 8.39
C ALA A 195 22.32 -13.25 6.86
N ARG A 196 22.63 -14.31 6.09
CA ARG A 196 22.75 -14.28 4.62
C ARG A 196 21.39 -14.24 3.92
N SER A 197 20.32 -14.62 4.62
CA SER A 197 18.94 -14.43 4.16
C SER A 197 18.58 -12.95 4.09
N ASP A 198 18.99 -12.16 5.09
CA ASP A 198 18.79 -10.71 5.08
C ASP A 198 19.66 -10.03 4.00
N ILE A 199 20.87 -10.52 3.74
CA ILE A 199 21.71 -10.01 2.63
C ILE A 199 21.06 -10.25 1.27
N TYR A 200 20.43 -11.42 1.07
CA TYR A 200 19.68 -11.69 -0.15
C TYR A 200 18.50 -10.73 -0.31
N ALA A 201 17.68 -10.56 0.73
CA ALA A 201 16.54 -9.64 0.73
C ALA A 201 16.98 -8.18 0.47
N PHE A 202 18.11 -7.75 1.06
CA PHE A 202 18.73 -6.46 0.79
C PHE A 202 19.19 -6.34 -0.68
N GLY A 203 19.76 -7.40 -1.26
CA GLY A 203 20.15 -7.42 -2.68
C GLY A 203 18.97 -7.27 -3.64
N ILE A 204 17.82 -7.89 -3.32
CA ILE A 204 16.57 -7.68 -4.08
C ILE A 204 16.07 -6.24 -3.95
N MET A 205 16.11 -5.67 -2.75
CA MET A 205 15.74 -4.27 -2.51
C MET A 205 16.68 -3.27 -3.20
N LEU A 206 17.99 -3.54 -3.25
CA LEU A 206 18.95 -2.73 -3.99
C LEU A 206 18.74 -2.82 -5.51
N TYR A 207 18.40 -4.00 -6.03
CA TYR A 207 17.99 -4.15 -7.43
C TYR A 207 16.78 -3.25 -7.73
N GLU A 208 15.72 -3.34 -6.91
CA GLU A 208 14.48 -2.58 -7.10
C GLU A 208 14.68 -1.07 -6.96
N MET A 209 15.55 -0.60 -6.05
CA MET A 209 15.90 0.83 -5.96
C MET A 209 16.53 1.35 -7.25
N LEU A 210 17.43 0.56 -7.86
CA LEU A 210 18.15 0.94 -9.08
C LEU A 210 17.33 0.83 -10.37
N THR A 211 16.42 -0.16 -10.47
CA THR A 211 15.64 -0.43 -11.70
C THR A 211 14.19 0.04 -11.64
N GLY A 212 13.69 0.34 -10.44
CA GLY A 212 12.28 0.63 -10.19
C GLY A 212 11.33 -0.56 -10.30
N THR A 213 11.85 -1.79 -10.52
CA THR A 213 11.03 -3.01 -10.60
C THR A 213 11.67 -4.17 -9.84
N GLN A 214 10.84 -5.09 -9.36
CA GLN A 214 11.31 -6.31 -8.70
C GLN A 214 11.89 -7.28 -9.75
N PRO A 215 12.97 -8.03 -9.44
CA PRO A 215 13.63 -8.90 -10.41
C PRO A 215 12.78 -10.12 -10.80
N PHE A 216 11.82 -10.50 -9.95
CA PHE A 216 10.90 -11.62 -10.16
C PHE A 216 9.46 -11.14 -9.96
N VAL A 217 8.60 -11.46 -10.92
CA VAL A 217 7.18 -11.08 -10.95
C VAL A 217 6.35 -12.29 -11.34
N GLY A 218 5.14 -12.41 -10.81
CA GLY A 218 4.20 -13.48 -11.14
C GLY A 218 2.82 -13.21 -10.55
N GLU A 219 1.78 -13.74 -11.20
CA GLU A 219 0.38 -13.57 -10.76
C GLU A 219 0.10 -14.33 -9.46
N GLN A 220 0.81 -15.43 -9.23
CA GLN A 220 0.66 -16.26 -8.04
C GLN A 220 1.89 -16.15 -7.13
N PRO A 221 1.73 -16.01 -5.80
CA PRO A 221 2.87 -15.88 -4.88
C PRO A 221 3.81 -17.10 -4.93
N MET A 222 3.29 -18.31 -5.16
CA MET A 222 4.10 -19.51 -5.31
C MET A 222 5.03 -19.47 -6.55
N GLN A 223 4.63 -18.75 -7.61
CA GLN A 223 5.45 -18.55 -8.80
C GLN A 223 6.67 -17.67 -8.51
N ILE A 224 6.50 -16.61 -7.70
CA ILE A 224 7.59 -15.73 -7.26
C ILE A 224 8.54 -16.49 -6.35
N ALA A 225 8.02 -17.24 -5.37
CA ALA A 225 8.83 -18.10 -4.51
C ALA A 225 9.63 -19.17 -5.30
N TYR A 226 9.03 -19.75 -6.34
CA TYR A 226 9.72 -20.68 -7.24
C TYR A 226 10.84 -19.99 -8.03
N GLN A 227 10.64 -18.75 -8.50
CA GLN A 227 11.66 -17.95 -9.17
C GLN A 227 12.84 -17.66 -8.24
N HIS A 228 12.62 -17.22 -6.99
CA HIS A 228 13.72 -17.06 -6.03
C HIS A 228 14.52 -18.36 -5.83
N ALA A 229 13.86 -19.52 -5.80
CA ALA A 229 14.53 -20.81 -5.60
C ALA A 229 15.32 -21.32 -6.82
N HIS A 230 14.92 -20.98 -8.06
CA HIS A 230 15.46 -21.61 -9.28
C HIS A 230 16.06 -20.63 -10.30
N SER A 231 15.62 -19.38 -10.35
CA SER A 231 16.12 -18.35 -11.26
C SER A 231 17.30 -17.58 -10.65
N ASP A 232 18.16 -17.05 -11.50
CA ASP A 232 19.19 -16.09 -11.09
C ASP A 232 18.67 -14.66 -11.28
N VAL A 233 19.03 -13.74 -10.38
CA VAL A 233 18.67 -12.32 -10.49
C VAL A 233 19.45 -11.67 -11.64
N PRO A 234 18.80 -10.93 -12.56
CA PRO A 234 19.50 -10.23 -13.64
C PRO A 234 20.38 -9.08 -13.13
N ALA A 235 21.35 -8.65 -13.94
CA ALA A 235 22.15 -7.46 -13.62
C ALA A 235 21.28 -6.18 -13.73
N PRO A 236 21.26 -5.29 -12.72
CA PRO A 236 20.57 -4.01 -12.77
C PRO A 236 20.84 -3.17 -14.03
N SER A 237 22.06 -3.17 -14.55
CA SER A 237 22.45 -2.42 -15.76
C SER A 237 21.73 -2.83 -17.06
N LEU A 238 21.06 -3.99 -17.06
CA LEU A 238 20.21 -4.42 -18.18
C LEU A 238 18.89 -3.63 -18.27
N GLN A 239 18.48 -2.97 -17.18
CA GLN A 239 17.24 -2.19 -17.11
C GLN A 239 17.48 -0.71 -16.79
N SER A 240 18.49 -0.39 -15.99
CA SER A 240 18.78 0.97 -15.54
C SER A 240 20.15 1.45 -15.99
N ALA A 241 20.20 2.62 -16.63
CA ALA A 241 21.46 3.27 -17.01
C ALA A 241 22.24 3.83 -15.79
N GLU A 242 21.63 3.87 -14.61
CA GLU A 242 22.27 4.33 -13.37
C GLU A 242 23.14 3.26 -12.70
N ALA A 243 22.94 1.99 -13.03
CA ALA A 243 23.71 0.91 -12.43
C ALA A 243 25.12 0.81 -13.03
N SER A 244 26.14 1.13 -12.23
CA SER A 244 27.54 0.91 -12.59
C SER A 244 27.90 -0.59 -12.54
N PRO A 245 28.93 -1.07 -13.27
CA PRO A 245 29.37 -2.47 -13.20
C PRO A 245 29.79 -2.93 -11.81
N ALA A 246 30.12 -1.98 -10.92
CA ALA A 246 30.41 -2.24 -9.51
C ALA A 246 29.12 -2.54 -8.73
N LEU A 247 28.04 -1.77 -8.96
CA LEU A 247 26.71 -2.03 -8.40
C LEU A 247 26.13 -3.36 -8.89
N ASP A 248 26.27 -3.68 -10.18
CA ASP A 248 25.89 -5.00 -10.72
C ASP A 248 26.59 -6.14 -9.95
N SER A 249 27.91 -6.01 -9.77
CA SER A 249 28.72 -7.02 -9.07
C SER A 249 28.27 -7.21 -7.62
N LEU A 250 27.93 -6.12 -6.93
CA LEU A 250 27.43 -6.14 -5.55
C LEU A 250 26.04 -6.80 -5.47
N VAL A 251 25.08 -6.40 -6.31
CA VAL A 251 23.73 -7.00 -6.35
C VAL A 251 23.80 -8.49 -6.67
N LEU A 252 24.57 -8.89 -7.69
CA LEU A 252 24.72 -10.30 -8.09
C LEU A 252 25.46 -11.15 -7.05
N TRP A 253 26.32 -10.55 -6.22
CA TRP A 253 26.97 -11.26 -5.12
C TRP A 253 26.01 -11.48 -3.94
N MET A 254 25.23 -10.46 -3.57
CA MET A 254 24.24 -10.55 -2.49
C MET A 254 23.07 -11.48 -2.84
N THR A 255 22.69 -11.58 -4.11
CA THR A 255 21.54 -12.37 -4.59
C THR A 255 21.90 -13.79 -5.08
N ARG A 256 23.08 -14.33 -4.73
CA ARG A 256 23.44 -15.72 -5.06
C ARG A 256 22.46 -16.74 -4.48
N ARG A 257 22.14 -17.81 -5.23
CA ARG A 257 21.23 -18.87 -4.76
C ARG A 257 21.77 -19.59 -3.52
N GLU A 258 23.02 -20.05 -3.51
CA GLU A 258 23.61 -20.69 -2.32
C GLU A 258 24.09 -19.63 -1.32
N PRO A 259 23.67 -19.68 -0.03
CA PRO A 259 24.08 -18.71 0.99
C PRO A 259 25.59 -18.65 1.25
N ASP A 260 26.35 -19.72 0.99
CA ASP A 260 27.81 -19.73 1.12
C ASP A 260 28.55 -18.93 0.04
N GLU A 261 27.89 -18.57 -1.07
CA GLU A 261 28.46 -17.70 -2.12
C GLU A 261 28.18 -16.20 -1.88
N ARG A 262 27.36 -15.85 -0.89
CA ARG A 262 27.01 -14.47 -0.50
C ARG A 262 28.04 -13.86 0.48
N PRO A 263 28.00 -12.54 0.76
CA PRO A 263 28.62 -11.99 1.96
C PRO A 263 28.19 -12.75 3.21
N ARG A 264 29.12 -12.98 4.15
CA ARG A 264 28.87 -13.72 5.39
C ARG A 264 27.86 -13.01 6.30
N ASP A 265 27.92 -11.69 6.32
CA ASP A 265 27.06 -10.80 7.09
C ASP A 265 26.97 -9.42 6.44
N ALA A 266 26.23 -8.51 7.08
CA ALA A 266 26.00 -7.16 6.56
C ALA A 266 27.21 -6.24 6.73
N GLY A 267 28.18 -6.58 7.58
CA GLY A 267 29.44 -5.86 7.70
C GLY A 267 30.33 -6.08 6.47
N GLU A 268 30.44 -7.32 6.00
CA GLU A 268 31.17 -7.66 4.76
C GLU A 268 30.51 -7.01 3.52
N ALA A 269 29.17 -6.98 3.47
CA ALA A 269 28.44 -6.25 2.42
C ALA A 269 28.63 -4.72 2.50
N LEU A 270 28.61 -4.14 3.71
CA LEU A 270 28.80 -2.71 3.95
C LEU A 270 30.20 -2.23 3.58
N GLU A 271 31.23 -3.02 3.86
CA GLU A 271 32.61 -2.72 3.46
C GLU A 271 32.74 -2.67 1.93
N SER A 272 32.10 -3.61 1.23
CA SER A 272 32.04 -3.61 -0.24
C SER A 272 31.31 -2.39 -0.80
N LEU A 273 30.14 -2.04 -0.25
CA LEU A 273 29.37 -0.86 -0.66
C LEU A 273 30.16 0.43 -0.46
N ARG A 274 30.81 0.61 0.69
CA ARG A 274 31.70 1.76 0.96
C ARG A 274 32.89 1.83 0.02
N GLY A 275 33.41 0.67 -0.41
CA GLY A 275 34.44 0.59 -1.44
C GLY A 275 33.98 1.17 -2.79
N ILE A 276 32.73 0.94 -3.17
CA ILE A 276 32.12 1.50 -4.39
C ILE A 276 31.92 3.01 -4.26
N VAL A 277 31.29 3.48 -3.16
CA VAL A 277 31.10 4.91 -2.87
C VAL A 277 32.43 5.66 -2.91
N GLY A 278 33.49 5.12 -2.29
CA GLY A 278 34.82 5.72 -2.29
C GLY A 278 35.49 5.76 -3.67
N ALA A 279 35.25 4.75 -4.51
CA ALA A 279 35.78 4.70 -5.88
C ALA A 279 35.06 5.69 -6.81
N GLU A 280 33.74 5.79 -6.74
CA GLU A 280 32.93 6.70 -7.56
C GLU A 280 33.15 8.16 -7.16
N ALA A 281 33.19 8.48 -5.85
CA ALA A 281 33.58 9.80 -5.34
C ALA A 281 35.03 10.18 -5.74
N GLY A 282 35.94 9.20 -5.79
CA GLY A 282 37.31 9.37 -6.27
C GLY A 282 37.43 9.64 -7.78
N SER A 283 36.40 9.32 -8.56
CA SER A 283 36.35 9.56 -10.01
C SER A 283 35.77 10.95 -10.36
N GLY A 284 34.86 11.47 -9.54
CA GLY A 284 34.26 12.80 -9.71
C GLY A 284 35.10 13.96 -9.14
N SER A 285 36.03 13.70 -8.22
CA SER A 285 36.83 14.75 -7.59
C SER A 285 38.04 15.16 -8.44
N THR A 286 38.15 16.47 -8.72
CA THR A 286 39.35 17.05 -9.34
C THR A 286 40.58 16.66 -8.53
N ARG A 287 41.54 15.95 -9.15
CA ARG A 287 42.82 15.61 -8.53
C ARG A 287 43.58 16.87 -8.11
N VAL A 288 43.38 17.30 -6.87
CA VAL A 288 44.32 18.17 -6.17
C VAL A 288 45.61 17.35 -6.01
N LEU A 289 46.65 17.75 -6.75
CA LEU A 289 47.97 17.15 -6.65
C LEU A 289 48.42 17.12 -5.18
N PRO A 290 49.10 16.04 -4.73
CA PRO A 290 49.57 15.98 -3.36
C PRO A 290 50.51 17.16 -3.09
N ARG A 291 50.23 17.87 -1.99
CA ARG A 291 51.01 19.03 -1.54
C ARG A 291 52.41 18.55 -1.16
N ILE A 292 53.36 18.71 -2.08
CA ILE A 292 54.78 18.52 -1.79
C ILE A 292 55.14 19.51 -0.68
N ALA A 293 55.54 18.98 0.48
CA ALA A 293 56.07 19.78 1.57
C ALA A 293 57.45 20.35 1.20
N ASP A 294 57.78 21.50 1.78
CA ASP A 294 58.99 22.29 1.58
C ASP A 294 60.28 21.52 1.22
N GLU A 295 60.98 22.02 0.20
CA GLU A 295 62.33 22.58 0.40
C GLU A 295 62.77 23.43 -0.81
N GLY A 296 63.49 24.53 -0.57
CA GLY A 296 64.33 25.18 -1.60
C GLY A 296 63.75 26.42 -2.30
N ALA A 297 63.93 27.58 -1.65
CA ALA A 297 63.69 28.92 -2.19
C ALA A 297 64.34 29.24 -3.55
N ALA A 298 63.68 30.09 -4.37
CA ALA A 298 64.22 31.36 -4.90
C ALA A 298 63.35 31.95 -6.04
N THR A 299 63.11 33.26 -6.01
CA THR A 299 62.43 34.03 -7.07
C THR A 299 63.31 34.21 -8.31
N PRO A 300 62.80 34.03 -9.54
CA PRO A 300 63.48 34.52 -10.74
C PRO A 300 63.11 35.99 -11.01
N ALA A 301 64.11 36.86 -10.95
CA ALA A 301 64.04 38.20 -11.53
C ALA A 301 64.28 38.14 -13.06
N THR A 302 63.82 39.17 -13.76
CA THR A 302 64.02 39.36 -15.20
C THR A 302 65.48 39.59 -15.59
N SER A 303 66.02 38.85 -16.57
CA SER A 303 67.14 39.33 -17.40
C SER A 303 67.29 38.60 -18.75
N VAL A 304 67.19 39.40 -19.82
CA VAL A 304 68.04 39.46 -21.03
C VAL A 304 68.66 38.18 -21.60
N LEU A 305 68.44 37.98 -22.90
CA LEU A 305 69.08 36.97 -23.75
C LEU A 305 69.91 37.67 -24.84
N ASP A 306 71.24 37.55 -24.80
CA ASP A 306 72.19 37.64 -25.94
C ASP A 306 73.64 37.34 -25.44
N PRO A 307 74.68 37.22 -26.29
CA PRO A 307 74.83 36.36 -27.45
C PRO A 307 75.98 35.32 -27.30
N ALA A 308 75.99 34.36 -28.24
CA ALA A 308 77.17 33.68 -28.81
C ALA A 308 77.83 32.48 -28.06
N GLN A 309 78.29 31.52 -28.91
CA GLN A 309 79.39 30.55 -28.71
C GLN A 309 79.05 29.27 -27.91
N ARG A 310 79.42 28.00 -28.26
CA ARG A 310 80.22 27.29 -29.31
C ARG A 310 79.85 25.78 -29.28
N TRP A 311 80.19 24.84 -30.18
CA TRP A 311 80.58 24.79 -31.62
C TRP A 311 80.53 23.30 -32.08
N ALA A 312 79.94 22.97 -33.24
CA ALA A 312 80.24 21.76 -34.04
C ALA A 312 79.79 21.99 -35.51
N LEU A 313 80.70 22.28 -36.45
CA LEU A 313 81.32 21.32 -37.39
C LEU A 313 80.32 20.68 -38.39
N GLY A 314 80.40 20.91 -39.70
CA GLY A 314 81.29 21.80 -40.47
C GLY A 314 81.20 21.58 -42.00
N GLY A 315 81.67 22.57 -42.79
CA GLY A 315 81.83 22.52 -44.25
C GLY A 315 80.55 22.72 -45.09
N GLY A 316 80.51 23.56 -46.13
CA GLY A 316 81.50 24.54 -46.58
C GLY A 316 81.31 24.96 -48.05
N ALA A 317 80.99 26.25 -48.26
CA ALA A 317 81.37 27.16 -49.36
C ALA A 317 81.17 26.76 -50.85
N ASP A 318 81.07 27.66 -51.83
CA ASP A 318 80.62 29.06 -52.01
C ASP A 318 80.54 29.19 -53.57
N ASP A 319 79.46 29.65 -54.21
CA ASP A 319 79.01 31.04 -54.44
C ASP A 319 79.81 31.84 -55.51
N ALA A 320 79.10 32.73 -56.24
CA ALA A 320 79.57 33.71 -57.26
C ALA A 320 80.19 33.18 -58.60
N ALA A 321 80.11 33.86 -59.77
CA ALA A 321 79.26 34.96 -60.25
C ALA A 321 79.39 35.14 -61.81
N THR A 322 78.42 35.85 -62.42
CA THR A 322 78.43 36.72 -63.63
C THR A 322 79.61 36.60 -64.64
N THR A 323 79.43 36.45 -65.97
CA THR A 323 79.28 37.58 -66.92
C THR A 323 79.09 37.22 -68.43
N VAL A 324 78.46 38.16 -69.17
CA VAL A 324 78.67 38.56 -70.59
C VAL A 324 78.19 37.65 -71.77
N ALA A 325 77.55 38.30 -72.75
CA ALA A 325 77.27 37.83 -74.12
C ALA A 325 78.08 38.68 -75.14
N PRO A 326 78.31 38.23 -76.41
CA PRO A 326 77.37 38.64 -77.48
C PRO A 326 77.25 37.72 -78.74
N ALA A 327 76.17 37.97 -79.50
CA ALA A 327 75.89 37.83 -80.95
C ALA A 327 76.77 36.99 -81.92
N VAL A 328 76.11 36.30 -82.88
CA VAL A 328 76.10 36.60 -84.35
C VAL A 328 75.29 35.54 -85.15
N ASP A 329 74.41 35.99 -86.06
CA ASP A 329 73.64 35.24 -87.10
C ASP A 329 74.52 34.97 -88.38
N PRO A 330 74.17 34.10 -89.38
CA PRO A 330 72.81 33.82 -89.89
C PRO A 330 72.52 32.38 -90.47
N ALA A 331 71.30 32.13 -90.99
CA ALA A 331 71.02 31.65 -92.38
C ALA A 331 69.71 30.84 -92.62
N VAL A 332 68.94 31.25 -93.65
CA VAL A 332 68.02 30.45 -94.53
C VAL A 332 66.61 30.02 -94.03
N ALA A 333 65.63 30.16 -94.92
CA ALA A 333 64.18 29.79 -94.84
C ALA A 333 63.78 29.07 -96.18
N PRO A 334 62.51 28.78 -96.57
CA PRO A 334 61.16 28.82 -95.92
C PRO A 334 60.34 27.51 -96.23
N PRO A 335 59.00 27.43 -96.52
CA PRO A 335 57.77 28.13 -96.06
C PRO A 335 56.58 27.21 -95.62
N ARG A 336 55.64 27.68 -94.76
CA ARG A 336 54.15 27.66 -95.00
C ARG A 336 53.28 28.30 -93.90
N ALA A 337 52.40 29.21 -94.37
CA ALA A 337 51.28 30.01 -93.80
C ALA A 337 50.33 29.44 -92.70
N PRO A 338 49.35 30.23 -92.17
CA PRO A 338 49.34 31.65 -91.76
C PRO A 338 48.66 31.91 -90.37
N ALA A 339 48.70 33.15 -89.87
CA ALA A 339 48.12 33.60 -88.58
C ALA A 339 46.70 34.22 -88.70
N PRO A 340 46.03 34.51 -87.56
CA PRO A 340 45.03 35.58 -87.51
C PRO A 340 45.08 36.42 -86.21
N ILE A 341 45.67 37.62 -86.26
CA ILE A 341 45.57 38.64 -85.18
C ILE A 341 44.63 39.76 -85.62
N ASP A 342 43.32 39.48 -85.69
CA ASP A 342 42.29 40.46 -86.10
C ASP A 342 40.93 40.28 -85.39
N ARG A 343 40.89 39.55 -84.25
CA ARG A 343 39.63 39.25 -83.52
C ARG A 343 39.51 39.88 -82.11
N ALA A 344 40.33 40.88 -81.80
CA ALA A 344 40.42 41.44 -80.45
C ALA A 344 39.46 42.61 -80.13
N ALA A 345 38.78 43.20 -81.12
CA ALA A 345 38.10 44.50 -80.95
C ALA A 345 36.63 44.44 -80.46
N ASP A 346 35.82 43.46 -80.88
CA ASP A 346 34.34 43.53 -80.72
C ASP A 346 33.73 42.78 -79.53
N ALA A 347 34.49 41.95 -78.80
CA ALA A 347 33.94 41.08 -77.75
C ALA A 347 33.55 41.78 -76.42
N GLY A 348 33.68 43.11 -76.33
CA GLY A 348 33.62 43.86 -75.07
C GLY A 348 32.23 44.28 -74.57
N ARG A 349 31.23 44.48 -75.45
CA ARG A 349 29.98 45.17 -75.07
C ARG A 349 28.78 44.25 -74.77
N ALA A 350 28.69 43.07 -75.39
CA ALA A 350 27.58 42.13 -75.15
C ALA A 350 27.64 41.43 -73.77
N ARG A 351 28.86 41.21 -73.25
CA ARG A 351 29.10 40.42 -72.01
C ARG A 351 28.60 41.12 -70.73
N ARG A 352 28.58 42.46 -70.70
CA ARG A 352 28.11 43.25 -69.52
C ARG A 352 26.60 43.22 -69.29
N ARG A 353 25.76 43.07 -70.34
CA ARG A 353 24.30 42.92 -70.15
C ARG A 353 23.92 41.49 -69.71
N ARG A 354 24.51 40.46 -70.33
CA ARG A 354 24.27 39.05 -69.94
C ARG A 354 24.76 38.74 -68.53
N GLY A 355 25.91 39.29 -68.11
CA GLY A 355 26.40 39.16 -66.72
C GLY A 355 25.46 39.79 -65.68
N ARG A 356 24.83 40.93 -65.98
CA ARG A 356 23.83 41.55 -65.08
C ARG A 356 22.54 40.73 -64.98
N ILE A 357 22.06 40.18 -66.09
CA ILE A 357 20.88 39.29 -66.09
C ILE A 357 21.18 38.01 -65.30
N ALA A 358 22.35 37.39 -65.51
CA ALA A 358 22.77 36.22 -64.75
C ALA A 358 22.90 36.50 -63.24
N ALA A 359 23.44 37.67 -62.86
CA ALA A 359 23.51 38.09 -61.46
C ALA A 359 22.12 38.31 -60.83
N VAL A 360 21.18 38.94 -61.55
CA VAL A 360 19.80 39.11 -61.07
C VAL A 360 19.10 37.76 -60.93
N VAL A 361 19.25 36.84 -61.88
CA VAL A 361 18.70 35.48 -61.79
C VAL A 361 19.33 34.71 -60.62
N ALA A 362 20.64 34.83 -60.39
CA ALA A 362 21.29 34.19 -59.24
C ALA A 362 20.79 34.74 -57.90
N VAL A 363 20.64 36.07 -57.76
CA VAL A 363 20.06 36.68 -56.55
C VAL A 363 18.60 36.25 -56.36
N LEU A 364 17.82 36.15 -57.43
CA LEU A 364 16.42 35.72 -57.37
C LEU A 364 16.30 34.23 -57.02
N LEU A 365 17.21 33.38 -57.48
CA LEU A 365 17.32 31.97 -57.07
C LEU A 365 17.77 31.81 -55.61
N ILE A 366 18.69 32.65 -55.13
CA ILE A 366 19.09 32.66 -53.71
C ILE A 366 17.94 33.15 -52.83
N ALA A 367 17.18 34.16 -53.28
CA ALA A 367 16.00 34.67 -52.58
C ALA A 367 14.85 33.65 -52.55
N THR A 368 14.59 32.92 -53.64
CA THR A 368 13.57 31.86 -53.65
C THR A 368 14.03 30.62 -52.88
N ALA A 369 15.29 30.20 -52.99
CA ALA A 369 15.83 29.10 -52.17
C ALA A 369 15.83 29.45 -50.67
N GLY A 370 16.18 30.69 -50.31
CA GLY A 370 16.10 31.20 -48.94
C GLY A 370 14.66 31.32 -48.44
N GLY A 371 13.73 31.80 -49.28
CA GLY A 371 12.31 31.88 -48.94
C GLY A 371 11.66 30.50 -48.76
N LEU A 372 11.99 29.52 -49.61
CA LEU A 372 11.55 28.13 -49.47
C LEU A 372 12.18 27.47 -48.23
N GLY A 373 13.49 27.65 -48.01
CA GLY A 373 14.17 27.13 -46.82
C GLY A 373 13.63 27.72 -45.52
N TRP A 374 13.27 29.01 -45.52
CA TRP A 374 12.58 29.64 -44.39
C TRP A 374 11.15 29.10 -44.20
N TRP A 375 10.37 28.95 -45.29
CA TRP A 375 8.99 28.46 -45.23
C TRP A 375 8.87 27.04 -44.65
N PHE A 376 9.76 26.13 -45.03
CA PHE A 376 9.78 24.74 -44.55
C PHE A 376 10.60 24.52 -43.26
N GLY A 377 11.49 25.44 -42.90
CA GLY A 377 12.33 25.32 -41.69
C GLY A 377 11.82 26.08 -40.47
N GLN A 378 11.21 27.26 -40.66
CA GLN A 378 10.72 28.14 -39.58
C GLN A 378 9.27 28.61 -39.81
N GLY A 379 8.80 28.60 -41.07
CA GLY A 379 7.46 29.05 -41.47
C GLY A 379 6.36 28.00 -41.26
N PRO A 380 5.13 28.32 -41.72
CA PRO A 380 3.94 27.50 -41.48
C PRO A 380 3.91 26.18 -42.27
N GLY A 381 4.85 25.95 -43.19
CA GLY A 381 5.03 24.65 -43.86
C GLY A 381 5.93 23.67 -43.10
N SER A 382 6.29 23.97 -41.86
CA SER A 382 7.04 23.05 -40.98
C SER A 382 6.08 22.22 -40.13
N GLN A 383 6.38 20.93 -39.99
CA GLN A 383 5.62 20.00 -39.16
C GLN A 383 6.18 19.96 -37.74
N VAL A 384 5.28 19.83 -36.76
CA VAL A 384 5.62 19.57 -35.36
C VAL A 384 4.98 18.25 -34.94
N THR A 385 5.62 17.56 -34.01
CA THR A 385 5.10 16.32 -33.42
C THR A 385 4.19 16.67 -32.25
N VAL A 386 3.01 16.06 -32.17
CA VAL A 386 2.14 16.18 -30.98
C VAL A 386 2.87 15.55 -29.79
N PRO A 387 3.19 16.30 -28.71
CA PRO A 387 3.82 15.76 -27.51
C PRO A 387 2.89 14.74 -26.82
N ASP A 388 3.48 13.85 -26.04
CA ASP A 388 2.70 13.04 -25.11
C ASP A 388 2.39 13.85 -23.84
N VAL A 389 1.11 14.10 -23.61
CA VAL A 389 0.59 14.91 -22.49
C VAL A 389 -0.39 14.12 -21.61
N ALA A 390 -0.55 12.82 -21.85
CA ALA A 390 -1.41 11.96 -21.05
C ALA A 390 -0.97 11.94 -19.57
N GLY A 391 -1.92 11.96 -18.65
CA GLY A 391 -1.69 12.02 -17.20
C GLY A 391 -1.20 13.35 -16.65
N GLN A 392 -1.00 14.38 -17.48
CA GLN A 392 -0.71 15.73 -17.01
C GLN A 392 -2.01 16.45 -16.56
N GLU A 393 -1.90 17.42 -15.65
CA GLU A 393 -3.00 18.34 -15.35
C GLU A 393 -3.39 19.10 -16.63
N ILE A 394 -4.69 19.31 -16.87
CA ILE A 394 -5.19 19.88 -18.14
C ILE A 394 -4.54 21.21 -18.54
N ALA A 395 -4.20 22.05 -17.56
CA ALA A 395 -3.51 23.32 -17.78
C ALA A 395 -2.04 23.15 -18.22
N ALA A 396 -1.34 22.15 -17.68
CA ALA A 396 0.03 21.82 -18.06
C ALA A 396 0.05 21.16 -19.46
N ALA A 397 -0.88 20.23 -19.72
CA ALA A 397 -1.06 19.61 -21.02
C ALA A 397 -1.35 20.64 -22.13
N GLN A 398 -2.23 21.61 -21.86
CA GLN A 398 -2.50 22.71 -22.78
C GLN A 398 -1.24 23.55 -23.03
N ALA A 399 -0.51 23.94 -21.98
CA ALA A 399 0.72 24.73 -22.11
C ALA A 399 1.81 24.00 -22.93
N ALA A 400 1.97 22.70 -22.74
CA ALA A 400 2.93 21.87 -23.49
C ALA A 400 2.57 21.76 -24.99
N LEU A 401 1.28 21.66 -25.32
CA LEU A 401 0.81 21.68 -26.70
C LEU A 401 1.01 23.08 -27.35
N GLU A 402 0.73 24.15 -26.62
CA GLU A 402 0.93 25.54 -27.09
C GLU A 402 2.42 25.88 -27.29
N GLU A 403 3.33 25.38 -26.43
CA GLU A 403 4.79 25.53 -26.60
C GLU A 403 5.27 24.90 -27.92
N HIS A 404 4.65 23.80 -28.34
CA HIS A 404 4.88 23.15 -29.63
C HIS A 404 4.15 23.81 -30.82
N ALA A 405 3.59 25.02 -30.64
CA ALA A 405 2.88 25.79 -31.65
C ALA A 405 1.67 25.06 -32.26
N LEU A 406 0.95 24.31 -31.41
CA LEU A 406 -0.34 23.69 -31.70
C LEU A 406 -1.46 24.55 -31.09
N VAL A 407 -2.67 24.48 -31.66
CA VAL A 407 -3.85 25.14 -31.11
C VAL A 407 -4.65 24.11 -30.33
N VAL A 408 -5.04 24.39 -29.09
CA VAL A 408 -5.70 23.40 -28.22
C VAL A 408 -7.20 23.68 -28.13
N SER A 409 -8.01 22.63 -28.27
CA SER A 409 -9.44 22.64 -27.96
C SER A 409 -9.79 21.55 -26.95
N VAL A 410 -10.16 21.92 -25.73
CA VAL A 410 -10.48 20.96 -24.66
C VAL A 410 -11.89 20.40 -24.83
N ALA A 411 -12.04 19.09 -24.65
CA ALA A 411 -13.32 18.37 -24.63
C ALA A 411 -13.32 17.31 -23.52
N GLU A 412 -14.45 17.09 -22.87
CA GLU A 412 -14.59 16.12 -21.77
C GLU A 412 -14.74 14.68 -22.29
N CYS A 413 -14.13 13.72 -21.59
CA CYS A 413 -14.24 12.29 -21.89
C CYS A 413 -14.02 11.42 -20.64
N SER A 414 -14.58 10.22 -20.62
CA SER A 414 -14.34 9.25 -19.53
C SER A 414 -13.05 8.48 -19.75
N SER A 415 -12.26 8.27 -18.70
CA SER A 415 -11.06 7.43 -18.71
C SER A 415 -10.92 6.63 -17.42
N LEU A 416 -10.55 5.36 -17.56
CA LEU A 416 -10.23 4.45 -16.45
C LEU A 416 -8.79 4.59 -15.94
N GLU A 417 -7.88 5.12 -16.78
CA GLU A 417 -6.46 5.24 -16.46
C GLU A 417 -6.14 6.59 -15.80
N TYR A 418 -6.82 7.66 -16.22
CA TYR A 418 -6.52 9.03 -15.80
C TYR A 418 -7.61 9.63 -14.90
N PRO A 419 -7.29 10.10 -13.67
CA PRO A 419 -8.23 10.79 -12.80
C PRO A 419 -8.88 12.03 -13.43
N ALA A 420 -10.05 12.39 -12.90
CA ALA A 420 -10.79 13.58 -13.34
C ALA A 420 -9.93 14.85 -13.26
N GLY A 421 -9.93 15.65 -14.34
CA GLY A 421 -9.15 16.89 -14.46
C GLY A 421 -7.77 16.74 -15.13
N GLN A 422 -7.32 15.50 -15.42
CA GLN A 422 -6.11 15.26 -16.21
C GLN A 422 -6.42 15.12 -17.71
N ALA A 423 -5.40 15.27 -18.54
CA ALA A 423 -5.46 14.90 -19.96
C ALA A 423 -5.41 13.38 -20.11
N ALA A 424 -6.39 12.80 -20.81
CA ALA A 424 -6.43 11.36 -21.12
C ALA A 424 -5.80 11.06 -22.48
N GLU A 425 -6.26 11.75 -23.54
CA GLU A 425 -5.88 11.51 -24.92
C GLU A 425 -5.82 12.82 -25.72
N THR A 426 -5.25 12.76 -26.93
CA THR A 426 -5.27 13.86 -27.90
C THR A 426 -5.75 13.37 -29.26
N GLU A 427 -6.49 14.19 -29.99
CA GLU A 427 -6.81 13.94 -31.40
C GLU A 427 -6.36 15.15 -32.25
N PRO A 428 -5.38 14.99 -33.18
CA PRO A 428 -4.61 13.78 -33.48
C PRO A 428 -3.75 13.24 -32.33
N ALA A 429 -3.56 11.92 -32.30
CA ALA A 429 -2.84 11.20 -31.24
C ALA A 429 -1.40 11.68 -31.03
N SER A 430 -0.87 11.46 -29.82
CA SER A 430 0.52 11.76 -29.46
C SER A 430 1.51 11.05 -30.40
N GLY A 431 2.64 11.69 -30.69
CA GLY A 431 3.61 11.23 -31.68
C GLY A 431 3.23 11.47 -33.15
N SER A 432 1.99 11.87 -33.45
CA SER A 432 1.60 12.26 -34.82
C SER A 432 2.30 13.55 -35.28
N ARG A 433 2.56 13.68 -36.58
CA ARG A 433 3.14 14.90 -37.17
C ARG A 433 2.07 15.72 -37.86
N VAL A 434 1.89 16.95 -37.41
CA VAL A 434 0.89 17.90 -37.90
C VAL A 434 1.55 19.22 -38.30
N ASP A 435 0.89 20.01 -39.14
CA ASP A 435 1.42 21.33 -39.52
C ASP A 435 1.27 22.32 -38.36
N ARG A 436 2.19 23.29 -38.23
CA ARG A 436 2.10 24.33 -37.18
C ARG A 436 0.77 25.09 -37.21
N GLY A 437 0.16 25.25 -36.05
CA GLY A 437 -1.17 25.85 -35.89
C GLY A 437 -2.34 24.91 -36.17
N THR A 438 -2.10 23.61 -36.33
CA THR A 438 -3.19 22.61 -36.36
C THR A 438 -3.92 22.59 -35.01
N SER A 439 -5.26 22.46 -35.05
CA SER A 439 -6.07 22.26 -33.86
C SER A 439 -5.96 20.82 -33.37
N VAL A 440 -5.53 20.64 -32.13
CA VAL A 440 -5.49 19.36 -31.41
C VAL A 440 -6.58 19.38 -30.34
N GLN A 441 -7.48 18.39 -30.41
CA GLN A 441 -8.50 18.17 -29.39
C GLN A 441 -7.85 17.48 -28.19
N LEU A 442 -7.92 18.12 -27.02
CA LEU A 442 -7.37 17.60 -25.77
C LEU A 442 -8.51 17.01 -24.93
N CYS A 443 -8.43 15.72 -24.66
CA CYS A 443 -9.44 14.95 -23.94
C CYS A 443 -9.22 15.14 -22.44
N GLN A 444 -10.07 15.94 -21.78
CA GLN A 444 -10.07 16.10 -20.34
C GLN A 444 -10.84 14.94 -19.70
N SER A 445 -10.13 14.13 -18.90
CA SER A 445 -10.75 13.05 -18.15
C SER A 445 -11.80 13.59 -17.18
N THR A 446 -12.96 12.98 -17.15
CA THR A 446 -13.98 13.09 -16.09
C THR A 446 -13.89 11.93 -15.09
N GLY A 447 -12.91 11.05 -15.23
CA GLY A 447 -12.78 9.78 -14.51
C GLY A 447 -13.50 8.62 -15.22
N PRO A 448 -13.68 7.47 -14.55
CA PRO A 448 -14.42 6.33 -15.07
C PRO A 448 -15.85 6.69 -15.50
N GLN A 449 -16.40 6.03 -16.54
CA GLN A 449 -17.80 6.25 -16.90
C GLN A 449 -18.71 5.80 -15.75
N LEU A 450 -19.60 6.68 -15.28
CA LEU A 450 -20.63 6.31 -14.31
C LEU A 450 -21.80 5.60 -15.03
N LEU A 451 -22.04 4.34 -14.67
CA LEU A 451 -23.12 3.52 -15.19
C LEU A 451 -24.25 3.40 -14.15
N PRO A 452 -25.52 3.26 -14.58
CA PRO A 452 -26.64 3.04 -13.65
C PRO A 452 -26.50 1.71 -12.93
N VAL A 453 -26.72 1.69 -11.62
CA VAL A 453 -26.65 0.46 -10.81
C VAL A 453 -27.98 -0.30 -10.93
N PRO A 454 -27.96 -1.60 -11.29
CA PRO A 454 -29.18 -2.42 -11.30
C PRO A 454 -29.73 -2.65 -9.88
N THR A 455 -31.03 -2.96 -9.78
CA THR A 455 -31.64 -3.36 -8.50
C THR A 455 -31.21 -4.78 -8.13
N LEU A 456 -30.15 -4.89 -7.31
CA LEU A 456 -29.58 -6.18 -6.89
C LEU A 456 -30.21 -6.76 -5.62
N VAL A 457 -30.85 -5.93 -4.79
CA VAL A 457 -31.44 -6.34 -3.50
C VAL A 457 -32.71 -7.17 -3.74
N GLY A 458 -32.83 -8.31 -3.05
CA GLY A 458 -33.94 -9.25 -3.16
C GLY A 458 -33.80 -10.29 -4.28
N LEU A 459 -32.70 -10.28 -5.03
CA LEU A 459 -32.36 -11.33 -6.00
C LEU A 459 -31.56 -12.46 -5.33
N SER A 460 -31.56 -13.65 -5.93
CA SER A 460 -30.59 -14.68 -5.54
C SER A 460 -29.15 -14.26 -5.90
N LEU A 461 -28.17 -14.77 -5.17
CA LEU A 461 -26.75 -14.48 -5.39
C LEU A 461 -26.30 -14.73 -6.85
N ASP A 462 -26.79 -15.81 -7.48
CA ASP A 462 -26.42 -16.14 -8.86
C ASP A 462 -27.09 -15.22 -9.90
N GLU A 463 -28.35 -14.80 -9.67
CA GLU A 463 -29.02 -13.80 -10.51
C GLU A 463 -28.36 -12.43 -10.38
N ALA A 464 -28.02 -12.02 -9.15
CA ALA A 464 -27.33 -10.76 -8.88
C ALA A 464 -25.96 -10.72 -9.56
N ARG A 465 -25.17 -11.81 -9.48
CA ARG A 465 -23.88 -11.94 -10.20
C ARG A 465 -24.04 -11.77 -11.71
N ALA A 466 -24.99 -12.49 -12.31
CA ALA A 466 -25.27 -12.39 -13.74
C ALA A 466 -25.66 -10.96 -14.16
N GLN A 467 -26.42 -10.24 -13.32
CA GLN A 467 -26.83 -8.86 -13.60
C GLN A 467 -25.71 -7.83 -13.40
N ILE A 468 -24.78 -8.06 -12.47
CA ILE A 468 -23.56 -7.25 -12.31
C ILE A 468 -22.69 -7.36 -13.57
N GLU A 469 -22.45 -8.57 -14.06
CA GLU A 469 -21.65 -8.83 -15.27
C GLU A 469 -22.30 -8.24 -16.54
N ASP A 470 -23.61 -8.41 -16.72
CA ASP A 470 -24.37 -7.85 -17.86
C ASP A 470 -24.25 -6.31 -17.95
N GLN A 471 -24.21 -5.63 -16.81
CA GLN A 471 -24.10 -4.17 -16.73
C GLN A 471 -22.65 -3.64 -16.75
N ARG A 472 -21.66 -4.49 -17.07
CA ARG A 472 -20.21 -4.16 -17.12
C ARG A 472 -19.61 -3.73 -15.77
N PHE A 473 -20.14 -4.25 -14.66
CA PHE A 473 -19.51 -4.14 -13.34
C PHE A 473 -18.71 -5.41 -13.02
N THR A 474 -17.81 -5.32 -12.03
CA THR A 474 -17.03 -6.47 -11.58
C THR A 474 -17.71 -7.11 -10.37
N VAL A 475 -17.93 -8.43 -10.42
CA VAL A 475 -18.44 -9.19 -9.26
C VAL A 475 -17.38 -9.21 -8.17
N GLY A 476 -17.74 -8.70 -6.99
CA GLY A 476 -16.92 -8.74 -5.78
C GLY A 476 -17.14 -9.99 -4.93
N GLU A 477 -16.69 -9.93 -3.68
CA GLU A 477 -16.84 -11.03 -2.72
C GLU A 477 -18.15 -10.87 -1.92
N VAL A 478 -18.62 -11.97 -1.32
CA VAL A 478 -19.67 -11.90 -0.30
C VAL A 478 -19.00 -11.55 1.02
N LEU A 479 -19.10 -10.28 1.44
CA LEU A 479 -18.36 -9.75 2.59
C LEU A 479 -18.84 -10.33 3.93
N GLU A 480 -20.14 -10.53 4.06
CA GLU A 480 -20.77 -11.11 5.23
C GLU A 480 -22.15 -11.69 4.89
N GLN A 481 -22.57 -12.67 5.70
CA GLN A 481 -23.94 -13.16 5.71
C GLN A 481 -24.67 -12.68 6.97
N ARG A 482 -25.98 -12.44 6.87
CA ARG A 482 -26.83 -12.01 7.98
C ARG A 482 -28.11 -12.83 8.00
N PHE A 483 -28.67 -13.11 9.17
CA PHE A 483 -30.01 -13.70 9.25
C PHE A 483 -31.06 -12.65 8.84
N SER A 484 -32.01 -13.04 8.00
CA SER A 484 -33.15 -12.21 7.60
C SER A 484 -34.40 -13.06 7.38
N GLY A 485 -35.55 -12.46 7.09
CA GLY A 485 -36.77 -13.22 6.75
C GLY A 485 -36.75 -13.85 5.34
N ASP A 486 -35.68 -13.65 4.58
CA ASP A 486 -35.54 -14.05 3.18
C ASP A 486 -34.82 -15.40 3.06
N GLU A 487 -35.01 -16.09 1.93
CA GLU A 487 -34.35 -17.37 1.65
C GLU A 487 -32.81 -17.25 1.65
N PRO A 488 -32.06 -18.32 1.99
CA PRO A 488 -30.60 -18.33 1.93
C PRO A 488 -30.04 -17.86 0.58
N ASP A 489 -28.89 -17.19 0.62
CA ASP A 489 -28.20 -16.60 -0.54
C ASP A 489 -29.00 -15.50 -1.28
N THR A 490 -30.10 -14.99 -0.72
CA THR A 490 -30.74 -13.75 -1.21
C THR A 490 -29.87 -12.52 -0.90
N VAL A 491 -29.65 -11.62 -1.86
CA VAL A 491 -28.88 -10.38 -1.66
C VAL A 491 -29.66 -9.37 -0.82
N LEU A 492 -29.11 -9.01 0.34
CA LEU A 492 -29.67 -8.02 1.26
C LEU A 492 -29.12 -6.61 1.02
N ALA A 493 -27.85 -6.51 0.59
CA ALA A 493 -27.23 -5.25 0.20
C ALA A 493 -26.13 -5.50 -0.84
N ALA A 494 -25.93 -4.49 -1.69
CA ALA A 494 -24.78 -4.41 -2.60
C ALA A 494 -23.97 -3.16 -2.23
N LEU A 495 -22.65 -3.34 -2.09
CA LEU A 495 -21.70 -2.34 -1.65
C LEU A 495 -20.65 -2.13 -2.74
N GLY A 496 -20.10 -0.92 -2.83
CA GLY A 496 -18.92 -0.68 -3.64
C GLY A 496 -17.64 -1.13 -2.93
N ALA A 497 -16.53 -1.23 -3.68
CA ALA A 497 -15.21 -1.69 -3.21
C ALA A 497 -14.64 -1.01 -1.93
N ASN A 498 -15.21 0.12 -1.48
CA ASN A 498 -14.83 0.81 -0.23
C ASN A 498 -15.65 0.36 0.99
N GLY A 499 -16.65 -0.52 0.82
CA GLY A 499 -17.64 -0.88 1.83
C GLY A 499 -18.83 0.11 1.94
N ASP A 500 -18.87 1.14 1.09
CA ASP A 500 -19.97 2.11 1.03
C ASP A 500 -21.17 1.56 0.25
N ALA A 501 -22.38 1.98 0.63
CA ALA A 501 -23.60 1.64 -0.10
C ALA A 501 -23.58 2.24 -1.52
N LEU A 502 -23.99 1.45 -2.52
CA LEU A 502 -24.10 1.91 -3.91
C LEU A 502 -25.17 3.00 -4.05
N GLY A 503 -24.88 4.02 -4.84
CA GLY A 503 -25.85 5.03 -5.28
C GLY A 503 -26.53 4.65 -6.59
N ASP A 504 -27.32 5.56 -7.16
CA ASP A 504 -28.01 5.35 -8.45
C ASP A 504 -27.06 5.07 -9.62
N THR A 505 -25.81 5.52 -9.51
CA THR A 505 -24.74 5.29 -10.50
C THR A 505 -23.42 4.90 -9.83
N TYR A 506 -22.60 4.12 -10.53
CA TYR A 506 -21.31 3.63 -10.04
C TYR A 506 -20.29 3.55 -11.19
N PRO A 507 -18.97 3.67 -10.93
CA PRO A 507 -17.93 3.52 -11.96
C PRO A 507 -18.01 2.20 -12.73
N GLU A 508 -17.88 2.25 -14.06
CA GLU A 508 -17.73 1.07 -14.91
C GLU A 508 -16.53 0.22 -14.47
N LEU A 509 -16.65 -1.10 -14.58
CA LEU A 509 -15.72 -2.10 -14.04
C LEU A 509 -15.48 -2.02 -12.52
N GLY A 510 -16.17 -1.12 -11.80
CA GLY A 510 -16.11 -1.07 -10.34
C GLY A 510 -16.58 -2.38 -9.70
N THR A 511 -15.89 -2.78 -8.64
CA THR A 511 -16.23 -4.00 -7.89
C THR A 511 -17.46 -3.77 -7.02
N ILE A 512 -18.46 -4.64 -7.17
CA ILE A 512 -19.67 -4.69 -6.35
C ILE A 512 -19.58 -5.90 -5.43
N ASP A 513 -19.35 -5.64 -4.16
CA ASP A 513 -19.38 -6.63 -3.08
C ASP A 513 -20.81 -6.83 -2.57
N LEU A 514 -21.11 -8.02 -2.05
CA LEU A 514 -22.47 -8.40 -1.67
C LEU A 514 -22.58 -8.80 -0.20
N ILE A 515 -23.75 -8.53 0.39
CA ILE A 515 -24.18 -9.08 1.68
C ILE A 515 -25.41 -9.94 1.40
N THR A 516 -25.38 -11.22 1.82
CA THR A 516 -26.48 -12.16 1.57
C THR A 516 -27.18 -12.62 2.84
N SER A 517 -28.38 -13.17 2.68
CA SER A 517 -29.15 -13.83 3.73
C SER A 517 -28.55 -15.20 4.06
N ALA A 518 -28.42 -15.49 5.36
CA ALA A 518 -28.17 -16.82 5.90
C ALA A 518 -29.47 -17.65 6.02
N GLY A 519 -30.63 -17.07 5.68
CA GLY A 519 -31.96 -17.58 5.96
C GLY A 519 -32.57 -17.01 7.23
N PRO A 520 -33.81 -17.44 7.57
CA PRO A 520 -34.47 -17.08 8.82
C PRO A 520 -33.83 -17.76 10.03
N VAL A 521 -33.81 -17.03 11.15
CA VAL A 521 -33.37 -17.56 12.46
C VAL A 521 -34.26 -18.76 12.83
N PRO A 522 -33.69 -19.92 13.19
CA PRO A 522 -34.48 -21.08 13.60
C PRO A 522 -35.33 -20.79 14.84
N ASP A 523 -36.62 -21.11 14.78
CA ASP A 523 -37.47 -21.10 15.98
C ASP A 523 -37.08 -22.25 16.92
N VAL A 524 -36.73 -21.88 18.16
CA VAL A 524 -36.34 -22.78 19.24
C VAL A 524 -37.35 -22.80 20.39
N THR A 525 -38.46 -22.07 20.27
CA THR A 525 -39.48 -21.95 21.31
C THR A 525 -40.04 -23.31 21.70
N GLY A 526 -40.07 -23.62 23.00
CA GLY A 526 -40.57 -24.88 23.56
C GLY A 526 -39.62 -26.08 23.48
N LEU A 527 -38.51 -25.99 22.73
CA LEU A 527 -37.47 -27.03 22.72
C LEU A 527 -36.72 -27.08 24.06
N THR A 528 -36.08 -28.21 24.37
CA THR A 528 -35.14 -28.28 25.50
C THR A 528 -33.90 -27.43 25.23
N ALA A 529 -33.17 -27.02 26.26
CA ALA A 529 -31.93 -26.25 26.07
C ALA A 529 -30.89 -26.98 25.20
N ASP A 530 -30.79 -28.31 25.31
CA ASP A 530 -29.88 -29.12 24.50
C ASP A 530 -30.34 -29.19 23.03
N ASP A 531 -31.62 -29.44 22.78
CA ASP A 531 -32.19 -29.50 21.42
C ASP A 531 -32.14 -28.13 20.72
N ALA A 532 -32.40 -27.05 21.47
CA ALA A 532 -32.28 -25.67 20.98
C ALA A 532 -30.84 -25.34 20.61
N THR A 533 -29.87 -25.73 21.46
CA THR A 533 -28.44 -25.53 21.18
C THR A 533 -27.99 -26.29 19.93
N ALA A 534 -28.43 -27.54 19.77
CA ALA A 534 -28.15 -28.32 18.56
C ALA A 534 -28.74 -27.66 17.30
N ARG A 535 -30.01 -27.22 17.36
CA ARG A 535 -30.70 -26.59 16.23
C ARG A 535 -30.08 -25.23 15.82
N LEU A 536 -29.54 -24.48 16.78
CA LEU A 536 -28.83 -23.22 16.51
C LEU A 536 -27.43 -23.48 15.93
N ALA A 537 -26.74 -24.51 16.41
CA ALA A 537 -25.44 -24.93 15.88
C ALA A 537 -25.53 -25.39 14.41
N ASP A 538 -26.62 -26.04 14.00
CA ASP A 538 -26.89 -26.37 12.58
C ASP A 538 -26.96 -25.12 11.67
N SER A 539 -27.37 -23.97 12.21
CA SER A 539 -27.35 -22.67 11.53
C SER A 539 -26.08 -21.84 11.83
N SER A 540 -25.04 -22.45 12.40
CA SER A 540 -23.79 -21.78 12.80
C SER A 540 -23.95 -20.68 13.86
N LEU A 541 -25.01 -20.69 14.67
CA LEU A 541 -25.13 -19.83 15.86
C LEU A 541 -24.60 -20.57 17.10
N THR A 542 -23.92 -19.85 17.98
CA THR A 542 -23.36 -20.43 19.22
C THR A 542 -24.20 -20.00 20.43
N VAL A 543 -24.59 -20.93 21.30
CA VAL A 543 -25.27 -20.58 22.56
C VAL A 543 -24.23 -20.23 23.63
N ASP A 544 -24.34 -19.04 24.23
CA ASP A 544 -23.52 -18.64 25.38
C ASP A 544 -24.33 -18.75 26.70
N PRO A 545 -23.98 -19.69 27.60
CA PRO A 545 -24.63 -19.82 28.90
C PRO A 545 -24.51 -18.59 29.81
N ALA A 546 -23.50 -17.73 29.61
CA ALA A 546 -23.33 -16.52 30.41
C ALA A 546 -24.33 -15.40 30.04
N VAL A 547 -24.94 -15.50 28.85
CA VAL A 547 -25.95 -14.58 28.30
C VAL A 547 -27.37 -15.11 28.50
N GLY A 548 -27.52 -16.37 28.93
CA GLY A 548 -28.81 -16.98 29.22
C GLY A 548 -29.55 -16.31 30.39
N ALA A 549 -30.88 -16.41 30.37
CA ALA A 549 -31.77 -15.94 31.42
C ALA A 549 -32.71 -17.05 31.87
N GLU A 550 -33.25 -16.93 33.08
CA GLU A 550 -34.27 -17.85 33.61
C GLU A 550 -35.51 -17.03 33.99
N SER A 551 -36.67 -17.43 33.45
CA SER A 551 -37.95 -16.74 33.63
C SER A 551 -39.06 -17.74 33.96
N TYR A 552 -40.06 -17.32 34.73
CA TYR A 552 -41.26 -18.13 34.95
C TYR A 552 -42.21 -18.03 33.76
N SER A 553 -42.75 -19.16 33.31
CA SER A 553 -43.76 -19.22 32.25
C SER A 553 -44.80 -20.30 32.56
N ALA A 554 -46.08 -19.95 32.39
CA ALA A 554 -47.18 -20.89 32.54
C ALA A 554 -47.41 -21.72 31.27
N ASP A 555 -46.99 -21.22 30.11
CA ASP A 555 -47.24 -21.82 28.80
C ASP A 555 -46.08 -22.70 28.30
N VAL A 556 -44.85 -22.45 28.79
CA VAL A 556 -43.63 -23.18 28.39
C VAL A 556 -43.19 -24.12 29.52
N PRO A 557 -43.04 -25.44 29.26
CA PRO A 557 -42.59 -26.40 30.27
C PRO A 557 -41.27 -26.03 30.94
N GLN A 558 -41.10 -26.41 32.21
CA GLN A 558 -39.84 -26.21 32.93
C GLN A 558 -38.66 -26.89 32.18
N GLY A 559 -37.58 -26.14 31.96
CA GLY A 559 -36.39 -26.60 31.21
C GLY A 559 -36.49 -26.44 29.69
N SER A 560 -37.62 -25.97 29.16
CA SER A 560 -37.75 -25.57 27.75
C SER A 560 -37.46 -24.08 27.55
N VAL A 561 -37.04 -23.72 26.34
CA VAL A 561 -36.74 -22.34 25.92
C VAL A 561 -38.04 -21.54 25.73
N ILE A 562 -38.10 -20.36 26.34
CA ILE A 562 -39.15 -19.34 26.16
C ILE A 562 -38.83 -18.47 24.95
N SER A 563 -37.61 -17.95 24.87
CA SER A 563 -37.17 -17.04 23.81
C SER A 563 -35.67 -17.14 23.56
N LEU A 564 -35.24 -16.66 22.39
CA LEU A 564 -33.83 -16.48 22.05
C LEU A 564 -33.45 -15.02 22.33
N LEU A 565 -32.31 -14.81 22.99
CA LEU A 565 -31.79 -13.51 23.39
C LEU A 565 -30.61 -13.14 22.48
N PRO A 566 -30.82 -12.39 21.39
CA PRO A 566 -29.75 -11.98 20.49
C PRO A 566 -28.82 -10.96 21.16
N GLN A 567 -27.52 -11.05 20.91
CA GLN A 567 -26.54 -10.03 21.32
C GLN A 567 -26.30 -8.96 20.24
N THR A 568 -26.62 -9.30 18.99
CA THR A 568 -26.41 -8.49 17.78
C THR A 568 -27.71 -8.40 17.00
N ASP A 569 -27.98 -7.23 16.40
CA ASP A 569 -29.12 -7.03 15.50
C ASP A 569 -28.63 -6.23 14.27
N PRO A 570 -28.69 -6.78 13.04
CA PRO A 570 -29.05 -8.17 12.71
C PRO A 570 -27.96 -9.17 13.12
N MET A 571 -28.39 -10.39 13.51
CA MET A 571 -27.50 -11.51 13.81
C MET A 571 -26.75 -12.02 12.56
N ARG A 572 -25.57 -12.61 12.79
CA ARG A 572 -24.68 -13.18 11.77
C ARG A 572 -24.36 -14.64 12.09
N PRO A 573 -24.07 -15.49 11.08
CA PRO A 573 -23.45 -16.79 11.33
C PRO A 573 -22.14 -16.62 12.11
N GLY A 574 -21.99 -17.36 13.21
CA GLY A 574 -20.88 -17.26 14.17
C GLY A 574 -21.19 -16.44 15.43
N ASP A 575 -22.27 -15.64 15.46
CA ASP A 575 -22.62 -14.84 16.64
C ASP A 575 -23.07 -15.72 17.83
N SER A 576 -22.87 -15.20 19.04
CA SER A 576 -23.36 -15.79 20.28
C SER A 576 -24.77 -15.32 20.66
N VAL A 577 -25.62 -16.25 21.08
CA VAL A 577 -27.00 -15.99 21.51
C VAL A 577 -27.24 -16.57 22.90
N GLY A 578 -28.03 -15.87 23.72
CA GLY A 578 -28.55 -16.41 24.97
C GLY A 578 -29.85 -17.18 24.74
N LEU A 579 -30.16 -18.10 25.66
CA LEU A 579 -31.47 -18.73 25.74
C LEU A 579 -32.19 -18.26 27.02
N GLU A 580 -33.45 -17.90 26.91
CA GLU A 580 -34.32 -17.69 28.07
C GLU A 580 -35.01 -19.03 28.40
N ILE A 581 -34.71 -19.61 29.56
CA ILE A 581 -35.20 -20.93 29.97
C ILE A 581 -36.36 -20.78 30.94
N SER A 582 -37.42 -21.59 30.75
CA SER A 582 -38.57 -21.63 31.65
C SER A 582 -38.24 -22.33 32.96
N LEU A 583 -38.50 -21.64 34.07
CA LEU A 583 -38.57 -22.21 35.42
C LEU A 583 -39.91 -22.92 35.71
N GLY A 584 -40.83 -22.94 34.74
CA GLY A 584 -42.23 -23.32 34.93
C GLY A 584 -43.08 -22.18 35.50
N PRO A 585 -44.32 -22.45 35.95
CA PRO A 585 -45.21 -21.42 36.49
C PRO A 585 -44.68 -20.89 37.83
N GLU A 586 -44.84 -19.58 38.06
CA GLU A 586 -44.46 -18.95 39.34
C GLU A 586 -45.37 -19.46 40.47
N LEU A 587 -44.77 -20.05 41.52
CA LEU A 587 -45.49 -20.65 42.65
C LEU A 587 -45.40 -19.78 43.90
N PHE A 588 -46.55 -19.34 44.39
CA PHE A 588 -46.69 -18.51 45.58
C PHE A 588 -47.04 -19.39 46.80
N PRO A 589 -46.49 -19.12 48.00
CA PRO A 589 -46.87 -19.83 49.21
C PRO A 589 -48.26 -19.39 49.67
N VAL A 590 -49.14 -20.35 50.00
CA VAL A 590 -50.46 -20.05 50.56
C VAL A 590 -50.29 -19.40 51.95
N PRO A 591 -50.77 -18.17 52.20
CA PRO A 591 -50.63 -17.51 53.49
C PRO A 591 -51.45 -18.24 54.56
N ASP A 592 -50.92 -18.29 55.79
CA ASP A 592 -51.68 -18.80 56.92
C ASP A 592 -52.76 -17.80 57.35
N VAL A 593 -54.02 -18.16 57.11
CA VAL A 593 -55.21 -17.39 57.48
C VAL A 593 -55.96 -18.02 58.65
N SER A 594 -55.33 -18.95 59.39
CA SER A 594 -55.94 -19.59 60.56
C SER A 594 -56.33 -18.56 61.63
N ASP A 595 -57.43 -18.83 62.34
CA ASP A 595 -58.05 -18.00 63.38
C ASP A 595 -58.58 -16.60 62.96
N LEU A 596 -58.35 -16.17 61.71
CA LEU A 596 -58.92 -14.95 61.15
C LEU A 596 -60.44 -15.07 60.91
N PRO A 597 -61.19 -13.95 61.00
CA PRO A 597 -62.56 -13.86 60.48
C PRO A 597 -62.59 -14.24 58.99
N LEU A 598 -63.62 -14.99 58.57
CA LEU A 598 -63.69 -15.49 57.18
C LEU A 598 -63.62 -14.39 56.10
N PRO A 599 -64.18 -13.16 56.27
CA PRO A 599 -63.98 -12.08 55.31
C PRO A 599 -62.51 -11.64 55.21
N GLU A 600 -61.83 -11.44 56.34
CA GLU A 600 -60.41 -11.05 56.39
C GLU A 600 -59.49 -12.14 55.81
N ALA A 601 -59.84 -13.42 56.01
CA ALA A 601 -59.16 -14.56 55.39
C ALA A 601 -59.33 -14.59 53.86
N MET A 602 -60.52 -14.25 53.35
CA MET A 602 -60.76 -14.12 51.90
C MET A 602 -60.01 -12.94 51.30
N ASP A 603 -60.00 -11.78 51.98
CA ASP A 603 -59.26 -10.60 51.55
C ASP A 603 -57.74 -10.87 51.54
N ALA A 604 -57.20 -11.55 52.56
CA ALA A 604 -55.79 -11.93 52.62
C ALA A 604 -55.37 -12.90 51.50
N LEU A 605 -56.20 -13.89 51.16
CA LEU A 605 -55.94 -14.82 50.05
C LEU A 605 -56.06 -14.12 48.68
N SER A 606 -57.02 -13.20 48.53
CA SER A 606 -57.19 -12.41 47.31
C SER A 606 -56.03 -11.43 47.11
N ALA A 607 -55.55 -10.80 48.19
CA ALA A 607 -54.37 -9.92 48.18
C ALA A 607 -53.06 -10.67 47.89
N ALA A 608 -53.00 -11.98 48.21
CA ALA A 608 -51.91 -12.87 47.81
C ALA A 608 -52.05 -13.43 46.38
N GLY A 609 -53.06 -13.00 45.61
CA GLY A 609 -53.24 -13.39 44.21
C GLY A 609 -53.95 -14.72 43.99
N PHE A 610 -54.65 -15.27 44.98
CA PHE A 610 -55.41 -16.52 44.88
C PHE A 610 -56.92 -16.29 44.79
N THR A 611 -57.67 -17.33 44.38
CA THR A 611 -59.14 -17.27 44.28
C THR A 611 -59.78 -17.98 45.48
N PRO A 612 -60.20 -17.28 46.54
CA PRO A 612 -60.74 -17.95 47.73
C PRO A 612 -62.16 -18.50 47.53
N THR A 613 -62.37 -19.77 47.87
CA THR A 613 -63.70 -20.41 47.86
C THR A 613 -64.11 -20.88 49.27
N THR A 614 -65.40 -20.85 49.58
CA THR A 614 -65.92 -21.28 50.89
C THR A 614 -67.29 -21.95 50.75
N LEU A 615 -67.58 -22.90 51.64
CA LEU A 615 -68.91 -23.51 51.77
C LEU A 615 -69.89 -22.68 52.61
N VAL A 616 -69.43 -21.60 53.26
CA VAL A 616 -70.27 -20.76 54.12
C VAL A 616 -71.10 -19.79 53.27
N PRO A 617 -72.44 -19.82 53.35
CA PRO A 617 -73.30 -18.86 52.66
C PRO A 617 -73.00 -17.42 53.09
N ASP A 618 -73.11 -16.48 52.15
CA ASP A 618 -72.78 -15.05 52.31
C ASP A 618 -73.28 -14.44 53.63
N ALA A 619 -74.54 -14.71 53.99
CA ALA A 619 -75.19 -14.20 55.20
C ALA A 619 -74.58 -14.68 56.53
N LEU A 620 -73.74 -15.72 56.52
CA LEU A 620 -73.12 -16.31 57.72
C LEU A 620 -71.60 -16.09 57.77
N ARG A 621 -70.98 -15.49 56.75
CA ARG A 621 -69.51 -15.33 56.69
C ARG A 621 -68.96 -14.49 57.85
N SER A 622 -69.70 -13.49 58.33
CA SER A 622 -69.31 -12.66 59.48
C SER A 622 -69.28 -13.39 60.83
N PHE A 623 -69.86 -14.60 60.91
CA PHE A 623 -69.87 -15.45 62.12
C PHE A 623 -68.96 -16.68 61.99
N ALA A 624 -68.24 -16.79 60.87
CA ALA A 624 -67.31 -17.88 60.58
C ALA A 624 -65.86 -17.43 60.80
N LYS A 625 -65.06 -18.31 61.40
CA LYS A 625 -63.60 -18.18 61.45
C LYS A 625 -62.94 -19.22 60.56
N ALA A 626 -61.85 -18.86 59.91
CA ALA A 626 -61.03 -19.79 59.16
C ALA A 626 -60.24 -20.70 60.12
N THR A 627 -60.26 -22.01 59.84
CA THR A 627 -59.53 -23.05 60.59
C THR A 627 -58.42 -23.70 59.76
N GLY A 628 -58.21 -23.21 58.53
CA GLY A 628 -57.15 -23.63 57.63
C GLY A 628 -57.60 -23.55 56.17
N THR A 629 -56.67 -23.84 55.26
CA THR A 629 -56.88 -23.83 53.80
C THR A 629 -56.67 -25.22 53.20
N ASP A 630 -57.11 -25.36 51.95
CA ASP A 630 -56.90 -26.52 51.09
C ASP A 630 -56.71 -25.98 49.66
N PRO A 631 -55.47 -25.89 49.10
CA PRO A 631 -54.18 -26.38 49.60
C PRO A 631 -53.73 -25.80 50.96
N ALA A 632 -52.83 -26.50 51.66
CA ALA A 632 -52.46 -26.17 53.04
C ALA A 632 -51.64 -24.88 53.15
N ALA A 633 -51.69 -24.20 54.31
CA ALA A 633 -50.86 -23.03 54.57
C ALA A 633 -49.36 -23.38 54.44
N GLY A 634 -48.63 -22.56 53.69
CA GLY A 634 -47.23 -22.79 53.34
C GLY A 634 -46.98 -23.71 52.14
N GLU A 635 -48.02 -24.35 51.59
CA GLU A 635 -47.93 -25.08 50.30
C GLU A 635 -47.73 -24.08 49.15
N LYS A 636 -46.97 -24.46 48.11
CA LYS A 636 -46.65 -23.57 46.99
C LYS A 636 -47.51 -23.91 45.78
N VAL A 637 -48.35 -22.98 45.34
CA VAL A 637 -49.25 -23.16 44.19
C VAL A 637 -49.24 -21.92 43.28
N ALA A 638 -49.63 -22.09 42.02
CA ALA A 638 -49.62 -21.00 41.05
C ALA A 638 -50.61 -19.89 41.42
N ALA A 639 -50.32 -18.64 41.04
CA ALA A 639 -51.27 -17.54 41.18
C ALA A 639 -52.61 -17.86 40.48
N GLY A 640 -53.71 -17.34 41.01
CA GLY A 640 -55.07 -17.59 40.51
C GLY A 640 -55.70 -18.94 40.93
N THR A 641 -54.92 -19.88 41.48
CA THR A 641 -55.43 -21.17 41.99
C THR A 641 -56.59 -20.97 42.97
N GLU A 642 -57.63 -21.82 42.87
CA GLU A 642 -58.73 -21.83 43.83
C GLU A 642 -58.27 -22.39 45.18
N ILE A 643 -58.37 -21.59 46.25
CA ILE A 643 -58.02 -22.00 47.61
C ILE A 643 -59.28 -22.10 48.45
N ARG A 644 -59.57 -23.31 48.93
CA ARG A 644 -60.78 -23.59 49.71
C ARG A 644 -60.53 -23.34 51.19
N ILE A 645 -61.26 -22.38 51.75
CA ILE A 645 -61.17 -22.04 53.18
C ILE A 645 -62.03 -23.02 53.99
N ARG A 646 -61.38 -23.77 54.89
CA ARG A 646 -62.06 -24.54 55.93
C ARG A 646 -62.40 -23.58 57.08
N SER A 647 -63.62 -23.65 57.59
CA SER A 647 -64.09 -22.69 58.59
C SER A 647 -65.07 -23.31 59.58
N THR A 648 -65.15 -22.72 60.77
CA THR A 648 -66.10 -23.06 61.82
C THR A 648 -66.95 -21.84 62.15
N ILE A 649 -68.27 -22.04 62.22
CA ILE A 649 -69.22 -21.00 62.62
C ILE A 649 -69.40 -21.06 64.13
N SER A 650 -69.19 -19.92 64.81
CA SER A 650 -69.58 -19.74 66.21
C SER A 650 -70.91 -19.01 66.23
N LEU A 651 -72.00 -19.75 66.48
CA LEU A 651 -73.36 -19.22 66.67
C LEU A 651 -73.60 -18.81 68.13
#